data_AF-A0A399UKB1-F1
#
_entry.id   AF-A0A399UKB1-F1
#
_cell.length_a   1.000
_cell.length_b   1.000
_cell.length_c   1.000
_cell.angle_alpha   90.00
_cell.angle_beta   90.00
_cell.angle_gamma   90.00
#
_symmetry.space_group_name_H-M   'P 1'
#
loop_
_entity.id
_entity.type
_entity.pdbx_description
1 polymer ?
#
loop_
_entity_poly.entity_id
_entity_poly.type
_entity_poly.pdbx_seq_one_letter_code
_entity_poly.pdbx_strand_id
1 'polypeptide(L)'
;MGSMQHRATAPDCDLERYRRTRSVLPILAASLSDEDLQAQSMAETSPGKWHLGHVSWFFEAMLLERPGYRPIDPRLRRVFNSYYDALGERIARAERGLMTRPSRAEVMAYREEVDRRMEARLADASAPFSELERYLFELGLNHEQQHQELFLMDMLHLMSRSPLDPAAFGEEPRCAQLQSSHDGWRTFDGGLVEIGDAAEGFAFDNERPAHRVWLEPFDLAADLVANSEWLAFINDGGYARADLWLSDGWATVQAQGWTAPLYWRREEDGGWTVMTLAGRRPVDPAAPVRHVSFYEADAFARWSGRRLPTEAEWEHAARSRPEAFSNLDTEAWQWTSSAYGPYPGFRPTEGTAAEYNGKFMANQMVLRGGAFATAPGHARPTYRNFFYPDQRWAFTGVRLASDADEAMRQGEGDDEHEAFRRDLVSGLAARPKSLPPKWFYDARGSDLFEAITRLPEYYPTRQEAALLRLVAPQWAGRFGPDAVLVELGSGASEKTRIVLDAASDLAAYVPIDISPTALEDAAARLRQAYPALKVLPLVGDFEHLGVLPLEAGQGRRVGFFPGSTIGNLTPEVAEALLRGARDMLGPDALFILGVDLIKEPSILIPAYDDAQGVTAHFNLNVLARANRDLGTDFDLDAFAHRAVWNEAEARMEMHLEALRPMTVRLGKLVFRFAQGETIHTESSRKFDEARVRALAEAAGWRVEAFEVSDAPRVALALLAS
;
A
#
# COMPACT_ATOMS: atom_id res chain seq x y z
N MET A 1 2.91 -38.78 4.93
CA MET A 1 3.53 -39.07 3.61
C MET A 1 3.14 -37.93 2.68
N GLY A 2 3.98 -37.06 2.16
CA GLY A 2 5.36 -36.68 2.45
C GLY A 2 5.48 -35.18 2.17
N SER A 3 6.33 -34.49 2.94
CA SER A 3 6.56 -33.04 2.86
C SER A 3 7.16 -32.63 1.51
N MET A 4 6.54 -31.68 0.81
CA MET A 4 7.24 -30.87 -0.18
C MET A 4 8.04 -29.80 0.57
N GLN A 5 9.25 -30.17 0.96
CA GLN A 5 10.29 -29.22 1.31
C GLN A 5 10.59 -28.36 0.07
N HIS A 6 10.62 -27.04 0.24
CA HIS A 6 11.24 -26.11 -0.70
C HIS A 6 12.67 -26.59 -1.00
N ARG A 7 12.85 -27.20 -2.18
CA ARG A 7 14.17 -27.37 -2.77
C ARG A 7 14.60 -26.01 -3.27
N ALA A 8 15.73 -25.51 -2.75
CA ALA A 8 16.53 -24.52 -3.44
C ALA A 8 16.73 -24.97 -4.90
N THR A 9 16.25 -24.17 -5.84
CA THR A 9 16.43 -24.42 -7.28
C THR A 9 17.91 -24.34 -7.62
N ALA A 10 18.41 -25.31 -8.40
CA ALA A 10 19.75 -25.26 -8.97
C ALA A 10 19.92 -23.96 -9.79
N PRO A 11 21.15 -23.43 -9.95
CA PRO A 11 21.37 -22.31 -10.86
C PRO A 11 20.94 -22.71 -12.28
N ASP A 12 19.94 -22.02 -12.84
CA ASP A 12 19.54 -22.17 -14.25
C ASP A 12 20.80 -21.99 -15.13
N CYS A 13 21.03 -22.90 -16.08
CA CYS A 13 22.15 -22.74 -17.00
C CYS A 13 21.90 -21.53 -17.93
N ASP A 14 22.96 -20.83 -18.38
CA ASP A 14 22.83 -19.61 -19.18
C ASP A 14 21.97 -19.79 -20.45
N LEU A 15 21.96 -21.00 -21.01
CA LEU A 15 21.12 -21.36 -22.14
C LEU A 15 19.62 -21.30 -21.80
N GLU A 16 19.22 -21.77 -20.63
CA GLU A 16 17.82 -21.72 -20.17
C GLU A 16 17.40 -20.27 -19.89
N ARG A 17 18.28 -19.48 -19.26
CA ARG A 17 18.06 -18.04 -19.03
C ARG A 17 17.89 -17.29 -20.35
N TYR A 18 18.77 -17.53 -21.32
CA TYR A 18 18.67 -16.98 -22.67
C TYR A 18 17.34 -17.34 -23.32
N ARG A 19 17.00 -18.63 -23.39
CA ARG A 19 15.74 -19.09 -24.00
C ARG A 19 14.51 -18.49 -23.34
N ARG A 20 14.47 -18.44 -22.00
CA ARG A 20 13.37 -17.87 -21.23
C ARG A 20 13.18 -16.40 -21.58
N THR A 21 14.22 -15.59 -21.51
CA THR A 21 14.16 -14.16 -21.86
C THR A 21 13.73 -13.96 -23.32
N ARG A 22 14.31 -14.73 -24.24
CA ARG A 22 14.06 -14.61 -25.69
C ARG A 22 12.64 -15.00 -26.12
N SER A 23 11.97 -15.86 -25.36
CA SER A 23 10.62 -16.32 -25.68
C SER A 23 9.51 -15.29 -25.42
N VAL A 24 9.72 -14.31 -24.54
CA VAL A 24 8.66 -13.41 -24.06
C VAL A 24 8.14 -12.49 -25.18
N LEU A 25 9.01 -11.79 -25.90
CA LEU A 25 8.60 -10.86 -26.95
C LEU A 25 7.79 -11.54 -28.08
N PRO A 26 8.21 -12.70 -28.63
CA PRO A 26 7.39 -13.44 -29.60
C PRO A 26 6.01 -13.84 -29.06
N ILE A 27 5.90 -14.20 -27.78
CA ILE A 27 4.61 -14.53 -27.14
C ILE A 27 3.72 -13.28 -27.09
N LEU A 28 4.26 -12.14 -26.65
CA LEU A 28 3.52 -10.86 -26.62
C LEU A 28 3.11 -10.40 -28.03
N ALA A 29 3.94 -10.64 -29.05
CA ALA A 29 3.64 -10.27 -30.43
C ALA A 29 2.68 -11.24 -31.13
N ALA A 30 2.39 -12.41 -30.57
CA ALA A 30 1.67 -13.47 -31.27
C ALA A 30 0.23 -13.09 -31.63
N SER A 31 -0.48 -12.39 -30.74
CA SER A 31 -1.88 -11.97 -30.91
C SER A 31 -2.06 -10.70 -31.75
N LEU A 32 -0.97 -10.03 -32.10
CA LEU A 32 -1.00 -8.74 -32.80
C LEU A 32 -0.87 -8.93 -34.32
N SER A 33 -1.56 -8.06 -35.07
CA SER A 33 -1.52 -8.07 -36.53
C SER A 33 -0.19 -7.52 -37.08
N ASP A 34 0.05 -7.72 -38.38
CA ASP A 34 1.24 -7.15 -39.01
C ASP A 34 1.16 -5.62 -39.06
N GLU A 35 -0.05 -5.06 -39.14
CA GLU A 35 -0.36 -3.63 -39.07
C GLU A 35 0.02 -3.05 -37.70
N ASP A 36 -0.37 -3.72 -36.61
CA ASP A 36 -0.04 -3.29 -35.25
C ASP A 36 1.48 -3.29 -35.02
N LEU A 37 2.17 -4.34 -35.48
CA LEU A 37 3.61 -4.50 -35.29
C LEU A 37 4.45 -3.58 -36.20
N GLN A 38 3.84 -2.94 -37.21
CA GLN A 38 4.50 -2.00 -38.11
C GLN A 38 4.33 -0.53 -37.69
N ALA A 39 3.21 -0.18 -37.08
CA ALA A 39 2.88 1.21 -36.81
C ALA A 39 3.79 1.84 -35.75
N GLN A 40 4.03 3.15 -35.88
CA GLN A 40 4.69 3.98 -34.88
C GLN A 40 3.74 5.12 -34.52
N SER A 41 3.35 5.20 -33.25
CA SER A 41 2.29 6.08 -32.77
C SER A 41 2.79 7.47 -32.34
N MET A 42 4.09 7.62 -32.06
CA MET A 42 4.79 8.90 -31.86
C MET A 42 6.32 8.69 -32.01
N ALA A 43 7.10 9.77 -32.00
CA ALA A 43 8.56 9.70 -32.24
C ALA A 43 9.31 8.88 -31.17
N GLU A 44 8.77 8.85 -29.96
CA GLU A 44 9.31 8.14 -28.81
C GLU A 44 9.03 6.63 -28.90
N THR A 45 7.92 6.21 -29.47
CA THR A 45 7.58 4.79 -29.62
C THR A 45 8.35 4.16 -30.78
N SER A 46 8.44 2.84 -30.82
CA SER A 46 9.00 2.06 -31.91
C SER A 46 8.01 0.97 -32.35
N PRO A 47 8.01 0.58 -33.64
CA PRO A 47 7.18 -0.53 -34.10
C PRO A 47 7.47 -1.83 -33.35
N GLY A 48 6.45 -2.64 -33.10
CA GLY A 48 6.60 -3.94 -32.43
C GLY A 48 7.62 -4.86 -33.11
N LYS A 49 7.66 -4.89 -34.45
CA LYS A 49 8.69 -5.65 -35.19
C LYS A 49 10.09 -5.05 -35.08
N TRP A 50 10.19 -3.74 -34.83
CA TRP A 50 11.48 -3.11 -34.58
C TRP A 50 12.06 -3.59 -33.25
N HIS A 51 11.24 -3.70 -32.19
CA HIS A 51 11.67 -4.32 -30.92
C HIS A 51 12.20 -5.74 -31.12
N LEU A 52 11.42 -6.60 -31.79
CA LEU A 52 11.81 -7.99 -32.08
C LEU A 52 13.15 -8.11 -32.80
N GLY A 53 13.40 -7.25 -33.79
CA GLY A 53 14.65 -7.21 -34.53
C GLY A 53 15.79 -6.59 -33.73
N HIS A 54 15.54 -5.49 -33.02
CA HIS A 54 16.54 -4.73 -32.27
C HIS A 54 17.20 -5.53 -31.15
N VAL A 55 16.43 -6.26 -30.35
CA VAL A 55 17.02 -7.07 -29.28
C VAL A 55 17.86 -8.22 -29.86
N SER A 56 17.55 -8.70 -31.07
CA SER A 56 18.36 -9.70 -31.78
C SER A 56 19.64 -9.09 -32.35
N TRP A 57 19.53 -7.87 -32.89
CA TRP A 57 20.67 -7.06 -33.30
C TRP A 57 21.64 -6.82 -32.14
N PHE A 58 21.14 -6.61 -30.92
CA PHE A 58 22.00 -6.45 -29.75
C PHE A 58 22.91 -7.67 -29.56
N PHE A 59 22.36 -8.89 -29.50
CA PHE A 59 23.17 -10.11 -29.36
C PHE A 59 24.12 -10.32 -30.55
N GLU A 60 23.68 -10.05 -31.77
CA GLU A 60 24.56 -10.19 -32.94
C GLU A 60 25.73 -9.21 -32.90
N ALA A 61 25.45 -7.92 -32.71
CA ALA A 61 26.44 -6.85 -32.81
C ALA A 61 27.34 -6.75 -31.58
N MET A 62 26.81 -7.00 -30.37
CA MET A 62 27.56 -6.86 -29.13
C MET A 62 28.31 -8.13 -28.73
N LEU A 63 27.79 -9.32 -29.08
CA LEU A 63 28.31 -10.58 -28.53
C LEU A 63 28.77 -11.59 -29.58
N LEU A 64 28.02 -11.79 -30.67
CA LEU A 64 28.41 -12.76 -31.71
C LEU A 64 29.49 -12.21 -32.66
N GLU A 65 29.53 -10.89 -32.85
CA GLU A 65 30.48 -10.24 -33.75
C GLU A 65 31.91 -10.30 -33.20
N ARG A 66 32.71 -11.17 -33.83
CA ARG A 66 34.14 -11.40 -33.54
C ARG A 66 34.95 -11.42 -34.84
N PRO A 67 36.29 -11.29 -34.81
CA PRO A 67 37.10 -11.38 -36.02
C PRO A 67 36.75 -12.63 -36.85
N GLY A 68 36.38 -12.42 -38.12
CA GLY A 68 35.94 -13.49 -39.03
C GLY A 68 34.44 -13.83 -38.98
N TYR A 69 33.64 -13.16 -38.14
CA TYR A 69 32.18 -13.29 -38.13
C TYR A 69 31.55 -12.75 -39.41
N ARG A 70 30.63 -13.50 -40.00
CA ARG A 70 29.83 -13.06 -41.15
C ARG A 70 28.45 -12.61 -40.65
N PRO A 71 28.07 -11.32 -40.82
CA PRO A 71 26.74 -10.82 -40.46
C PRO A 71 25.65 -11.64 -41.13
N ILE A 72 24.53 -11.88 -40.44
CA ILE A 72 23.37 -12.59 -41.02
C ILE A 72 22.85 -11.83 -42.24
N ASP A 73 22.62 -10.53 -42.09
CA ASP A 73 22.38 -9.59 -43.19
C ASP A 73 22.97 -8.21 -42.81
N PRO A 74 24.02 -7.73 -43.51
CA PRO A 74 24.63 -6.44 -43.22
C PRO A 74 23.66 -5.25 -43.22
N ARG A 75 22.55 -5.32 -43.97
CA ARG A 75 21.55 -4.24 -44.05
C ARG A 75 20.78 -4.10 -42.74
N LEU A 76 20.55 -5.20 -42.02
CA LEU A 76 19.79 -5.20 -40.77
C LEU A 76 20.51 -4.46 -39.64
N ARG A 77 21.85 -4.33 -39.73
CA ARG A 77 22.64 -3.51 -38.79
C ARG A 77 22.19 -2.06 -38.76
N ARG A 78 21.99 -1.46 -39.93
CA ARG A 78 21.52 -0.07 -40.05
C ARG A 78 20.07 0.09 -39.58
N VAL A 79 19.23 -0.90 -39.87
CA VAL A 79 17.78 -0.88 -39.55
C VAL A 79 17.56 -0.96 -38.04
N PHE A 80 18.33 -1.81 -37.37
CA PHE A 80 18.11 -2.15 -35.96
C PHE A 80 19.11 -1.50 -35.00
N ASN A 81 20.12 -0.76 -35.46
CA ASN A 81 20.92 0.08 -34.56
C ASN A 81 20.02 1.16 -33.92
N SER A 82 19.99 1.20 -32.59
CA SER A 82 19.19 2.16 -31.83
C SER A 82 19.81 3.55 -31.82
N TYR A 83 21.00 3.65 -31.23
CA TYR A 83 21.70 4.89 -30.95
C TYR A 83 23.22 4.73 -30.85
N TYR A 84 23.81 3.58 -31.16
CA TYR A 84 25.25 3.37 -31.02
C TYR A 84 25.97 3.97 -32.22
N ASP A 85 26.44 5.20 -32.08
CA ASP A 85 27.08 5.92 -33.18
C ASP A 85 28.43 5.26 -33.54
N ALA A 86 29.12 4.68 -32.56
CA ALA A 86 30.32 3.88 -32.79
C ALA A 86 30.08 2.60 -33.63
N LEU A 87 28.83 2.11 -33.71
CA LEU A 87 28.46 0.92 -34.48
C LEU A 87 27.89 1.24 -35.87
N GLY A 88 27.92 2.52 -36.27
CA GLY A 88 27.64 2.96 -37.64
C GLY A 88 26.27 3.62 -37.84
N GLU A 89 25.91 3.84 -39.12
CA GLU A 89 24.67 4.52 -39.48
C GLU A 89 23.41 3.85 -38.91
N ARG A 90 22.39 4.67 -38.61
CA ARG A 90 21.08 4.23 -38.14
C ARG A 90 19.94 4.93 -38.87
N ILE A 91 18.76 4.35 -38.79
CA ILE A 91 17.52 5.02 -39.17
C ILE A 91 17.11 6.00 -38.07
N ALA A 92 16.63 7.18 -38.46
CA ALA A 92 16.13 8.17 -37.51
C ALA A 92 14.99 7.57 -36.68
N ARG A 93 15.00 7.80 -35.36
CA ARG A 93 14.03 7.18 -34.43
C ARG A 93 12.58 7.44 -34.86
N ALA A 94 12.27 8.67 -35.27
CA ALA A 94 10.93 9.09 -35.69
C ALA A 94 10.48 8.48 -37.04
N GLU A 95 11.39 7.86 -37.80
CA GLU A 95 11.10 7.28 -39.11
C GLU A 95 10.99 5.75 -39.06
N ARG A 96 11.12 5.12 -37.88
CA ARG A 96 11.09 3.66 -37.75
C ARG A 96 9.78 3.06 -38.27
N GLY A 97 8.66 3.74 -38.06
CA GLY A 97 7.32 3.35 -38.55
C GLY A 97 7.16 3.37 -40.06
N LEU A 98 8.05 4.05 -40.79
CA LEU A 98 8.05 4.09 -42.26
C LEU A 98 8.72 2.86 -42.88
N MET A 99 9.43 2.06 -42.07
CA MET A 99 10.18 0.90 -42.54
C MET A 99 9.24 -0.29 -42.75
N THR A 100 8.58 -0.36 -43.91
CA THR A 100 7.71 -1.50 -44.28
C THR A 100 8.49 -2.79 -44.51
N ARG A 101 9.81 -2.71 -44.67
CA ARG A 101 10.75 -3.84 -44.69
C ARG A 101 11.83 -3.67 -43.63
N PRO A 102 12.34 -4.77 -43.03
CA PRO A 102 11.91 -6.17 -43.21
C PRO A 102 10.47 -6.43 -42.70
N SER A 103 9.80 -7.40 -43.30
CA SER A 103 8.49 -7.90 -42.87
C SER A 103 8.59 -8.61 -41.51
N ARG A 104 7.46 -8.84 -40.83
CA ARG A 104 7.44 -9.63 -39.58
C ARG A 104 8.13 -10.99 -39.76
N ALA A 105 7.83 -11.70 -40.84
CA ALA A 105 8.43 -13.01 -41.11
C ALA A 105 9.95 -12.93 -41.31
N GLU A 106 10.45 -11.90 -42.01
CA GLU A 106 11.89 -11.66 -42.18
C GLU A 106 12.57 -11.32 -40.85
N VAL A 107 11.91 -10.56 -39.97
CA VAL A 107 12.40 -10.27 -38.61
C VAL A 107 12.45 -11.52 -37.75
N MET A 108 11.43 -12.38 -37.81
CA MET A 108 11.42 -13.64 -37.05
C MET A 108 12.49 -14.60 -37.55
N ALA A 109 12.70 -14.71 -38.88
CA ALA A 109 13.80 -15.52 -39.43
C ALA A 109 15.18 -14.99 -38.99
N TYR A 110 15.36 -13.66 -38.92
CA TYR A 110 16.57 -13.07 -38.37
C TYR A 110 16.75 -13.43 -36.88
N ARG A 111 15.67 -13.33 -36.10
CA ARG A 111 15.64 -13.66 -34.67
C ARG A 111 16.03 -15.12 -34.41
N GLU A 112 15.42 -16.05 -35.15
CA GLU A 112 15.69 -17.49 -35.07
C GLU A 112 17.15 -17.82 -35.41
N GLU A 113 17.74 -17.17 -36.42
CA GLU A 113 19.14 -17.39 -36.78
C GLU A 113 20.12 -16.81 -35.74
N VAL A 114 19.80 -15.65 -35.13
CA VAL A 114 20.56 -15.13 -33.98
C VAL A 114 20.48 -16.10 -32.80
N ASP A 115 19.27 -16.60 -32.49
CA ASP A 115 19.07 -17.55 -31.40
C ASP A 115 19.87 -18.83 -31.65
N ARG A 116 19.80 -19.42 -32.85
CA ARG A 116 20.60 -20.60 -33.21
C ARG A 116 22.10 -20.39 -33.00
N ARG A 117 22.64 -19.22 -33.35
CA ARG A 117 24.07 -18.88 -33.17
C ARG A 117 24.43 -18.64 -31.70
N MET A 118 23.56 -17.98 -30.95
CA MET A 118 23.73 -17.74 -29.52
C MET A 118 23.68 -19.05 -28.72
N GLU A 119 22.74 -19.94 -29.02
CA GLU A 119 22.65 -21.25 -28.37
C GLU A 119 23.91 -22.08 -28.63
N ALA A 120 24.43 -22.06 -29.87
CA ALA A 120 25.72 -22.70 -30.19
C ALA A 120 26.89 -22.08 -29.41
N ARG A 121 26.91 -20.74 -29.27
CA ARG A 121 27.95 -20.01 -28.52
C ARG A 121 27.90 -20.32 -27.03
N LEU A 122 26.71 -20.47 -26.44
CA LEU A 122 26.50 -20.79 -25.04
C LEU A 122 26.78 -22.27 -24.73
N ALA A 123 26.54 -23.17 -25.69
CA ALA A 123 26.81 -24.60 -25.54
C ALA A 123 28.29 -24.97 -25.75
N ASP A 124 29.09 -24.10 -26.37
CA ASP A 124 30.51 -24.33 -26.64
C ASP A 124 31.37 -24.15 -25.37
N ALA A 125 31.48 -25.21 -24.57
CA ALA A 125 32.32 -25.25 -23.38
C ALA A 125 33.83 -25.08 -23.67
N SER A 126 34.27 -25.20 -24.93
CA SER A 126 35.67 -25.04 -25.29
C SER A 126 36.11 -23.58 -25.44
N ALA A 127 35.16 -22.66 -25.51
CA ALA A 127 35.39 -21.23 -25.64
C ALA A 127 34.58 -20.46 -24.57
N PRO A 128 34.99 -20.44 -23.30
CA PRO A 128 34.26 -19.71 -22.26
C PRO A 128 34.16 -18.21 -22.58
N PHE A 129 33.14 -17.53 -22.03
CA PHE A 129 33.06 -16.08 -22.12
C PHE A 129 34.22 -15.43 -21.35
N SER A 130 34.87 -14.45 -21.98
CA SER A 130 35.65 -13.44 -21.26
C SER A 130 34.76 -12.64 -20.30
N GLU A 131 35.37 -11.91 -19.37
CA GLU A 131 34.62 -11.06 -18.42
C GLU A 131 33.73 -10.04 -19.15
N LEU A 132 34.23 -9.44 -20.23
CA LEU A 132 33.45 -8.51 -21.06
C LEU A 132 32.30 -9.22 -21.77
N GLU A 133 32.53 -10.38 -22.40
CA GLU A 133 31.45 -11.15 -23.03
C GLU A 133 30.40 -11.60 -22.00
N ARG A 134 30.83 -11.96 -20.78
CA ARG A 134 29.92 -12.31 -19.69
C ARG A 134 29.05 -11.13 -19.32
N TYR A 135 29.63 -9.95 -19.16
CA TYR A 135 28.89 -8.72 -18.90
C TYR A 135 27.94 -8.38 -20.06
N LEU A 136 28.39 -8.44 -21.30
CA LEU A 136 27.56 -8.15 -22.48
C LEU A 136 26.41 -9.14 -22.66
N PHE A 137 26.61 -10.40 -22.26
CA PHE A 137 25.53 -11.38 -22.22
C PHE A 137 24.46 -11.01 -21.19
N GLU A 138 24.85 -10.71 -19.95
CA GLU A 138 23.92 -10.26 -18.91
C GLU A 138 23.23 -8.94 -19.29
N LEU A 139 23.97 -8.02 -19.89
CA LEU A 139 23.47 -6.76 -20.43
C LEU A 139 22.44 -7.02 -21.54
N GLY A 140 22.69 -7.97 -22.44
CA GLY A 140 21.76 -8.34 -23.51
C GLY A 140 20.45 -8.92 -22.99
N LEU A 141 20.50 -9.76 -21.94
CA LEU A 141 19.29 -10.28 -21.29
C LEU A 141 18.46 -9.14 -20.67
N ASN A 142 19.10 -8.23 -19.94
CA ASN A 142 18.42 -7.09 -19.30
C ASN A 142 17.94 -6.05 -20.32
N HIS A 143 18.71 -5.80 -21.38
CA HIS A 143 18.31 -4.94 -22.50
C HIS A 143 17.05 -5.46 -23.19
N GLU A 144 16.94 -6.78 -23.37
CA GLU A 144 15.71 -7.34 -23.91
C GLU A 144 14.51 -7.21 -22.97
N GLN A 145 14.72 -7.35 -21.66
CA GLN A 145 13.66 -7.12 -20.67
C GLN A 145 13.17 -5.66 -20.67
N GLN A 146 14.07 -4.68 -20.82
CA GLN A 146 13.67 -3.29 -21.05
C GLN A 146 12.80 -3.14 -22.31
N HIS A 147 13.17 -3.85 -23.39
CA HIS A 147 12.40 -3.83 -24.62
C HIS A 147 11.09 -4.61 -24.57
N GLN A 148 10.95 -5.60 -23.68
CA GLN A 148 9.66 -6.25 -23.37
C GLN A 148 8.70 -5.23 -22.75
N GLU A 149 9.19 -4.44 -21.81
CA GLU A 149 8.39 -3.39 -21.17
C GLU A 149 8.05 -2.25 -22.15
N LEU A 150 9.04 -1.74 -22.90
CA LEU A 150 8.81 -0.72 -23.92
C LEU A 150 7.82 -1.18 -25.00
N PHE A 151 7.88 -2.44 -25.41
CA PHE A 151 6.92 -3.00 -26.37
C PHE A 151 5.48 -2.85 -25.87
N LEU A 152 5.23 -3.12 -24.59
CA LEU A 152 3.90 -2.98 -23.97
C LEU A 152 3.48 -1.51 -23.88
N MET A 153 4.39 -0.60 -23.49
CA MET A 153 4.11 0.84 -23.48
C MET A 153 3.74 1.37 -24.88
N ASP A 154 4.50 0.94 -25.89
CA ASP A 154 4.36 1.38 -27.28
C ASP A 154 3.07 0.84 -27.92
N MET A 155 2.71 -0.42 -27.62
CA MET A 155 1.43 -1.01 -28.03
C MET A 155 0.25 -0.31 -27.36
N LEU A 156 0.32 0.00 -26.05
CA LEU A 156 -0.75 0.74 -25.39
C LEU A 156 -0.96 2.13 -26.03
N HIS A 157 0.13 2.87 -26.28
CA HIS A 157 0.02 4.17 -26.93
C HIS A 157 -0.57 4.03 -28.35
N LEU A 158 -0.16 3.01 -29.12
CA LEU A 158 -0.74 2.73 -30.43
C LEU A 158 -2.25 2.46 -30.36
N MET A 159 -2.68 1.57 -29.48
CA MET A 159 -4.10 1.23 -29.31
C MET A 159 -4.92 2.45 -28.92
N SER A 160 -4.38 3.32 -28.05
CA SER A 160 -5.06 4.54 -27.63
C SER A 160 -5.22 5.59 -28.73
N ARG A 161 -4.50 5.47 -29.87
CA ARG A 161 -4.66 6.37 -31.02
C ARG A 161 -5.84 5.99 -31.90
N SER A 162 -6.29 4.74 -31.82
CA SER A 162 -7.39 4.26 -32.64
C SER A 162 -8.74 4.72 -32.05
N PRO A 163 -9.65 5.29 -32.86
CA PRO A 163 -10.98 5.67 -32.39
C PRO A 163 -11.86 4.45 -32.05
N LEU A 164 -11.40 3.23 -32.36
CA LEU A 164 -12.10 1.99 -32.05
C LEU A 164 -11.75 1.43 -30.67
N ASP A 165 -10.84 2.09 -29.93
CA ASP A 165 -10.36 1.66 -28.61
C ASP A 165 -10.02 0.14 -28.54
N PRO A 166 -9.21 -0.40 -29.50
CA PRO A 166 -8.93 -1.83 -29.59
C PRO A 166 -8.10 -2.32 -28.39
N ALA A 167 -8.44 -3.49 -27.84
CA ALA A 167 -7.58 -4.17 -26.88
C ALA A 167 -6.40 -4.85 -27.59
N ALA A 168 -5.17 -4.63 -27.10
CA ALA A 168 -4.00 -5.38 -27.58
C ALA A 168 -4.02 -6.83 -27.08
N PHE A 169 -4.56 -7.03 -25.87
CA PHE A 169 -4.61 -8.31 -25.17
C PHE A 169 -5.99 -8.52 -24.51
N GLY A 170 -6.37 -9.77 -24.24
CA GLY A 170 -7.61 -10.05 -23.49
C GLY A 170 -7.55 -9.56 -22.03
N GLU A 171 -6.37 -9.63 -21.43
CA GLU A 171 -6.06 -9.13 -20.08
C GLU A 171 -4.69 -8.44 -20.11
N GLU A 172 -4.43 -7.53 -19.16
CA GLU A 172 -3.11 -6.92 -19.06
C GLU A 172 -2.06 -7.99 -18.73
N PRO A 173 -0.93 -8.06 -19.47
CA PRO A 173 0.12 -9.05 -19.24
C PRO A 173 0.94 -8.66 -17.99
N ARG A 174 0.36 -8.86 -16.80
CA ARG A 174 0.97 -8.54 -15.51
C ARG A 174 1.79 -9.71 -14.99
N CYS A 175 2.95 -9.43 -14.40
CA CYS A 175 3.78 -10.44 -13.75
C CYS A 175 3.44 -10.67 -12.27
N ALA A 176 2.75 -9.72 -11.63
CA ALA A 176 2.33 -9.76 -10.23
C ALA A 176 0.89 -9.24 -10.08
N GLN A 177 0.22 -9.68 -9.02
CA GLN A 177 -1.08 -9.15 -8.63
C GLN A 177 -0.92 -7.78 -7.97
N LEU A 178 -1.98 -6.95 -8.04
CA LEU A 178 -1.98 -5.67 -7.36
C LEU A 178 -2.06 -5.93 -5.85
N GLN A 179 -1.12 -5.35 -5.09
CA GLN A 179 -1.11 -5.50 -3.63
C GLN A 179 -2.14 -4.58 -2.99
N SER A 180 -2.74 -5.03 -1.88
CA SER A 180 -3.63 -4.21 -1.06
C SER A 180 -2.89 -3.02 -0.46
N SER A 181 -3.63 -1.94 -0.17
CA SER A 181 -3.08 -0.78 0.53
C SER A 181 -2.46 -1.19 1.87
N HIS A 182 -1.31 -0.61 2.21
CA HIS A 182 -0.66 -0.77 3.50
C HIS A 182 -0.99 0.38 4.48
N ASP A 183 -1.59 1.44 3.95
CA ASP A 183 -1.99 2.69 4.59
C ASP A 183 -0.88 3.43 5.38
N GLY A 184 -0.99 4.75 5.37
CA GLY A 184 -0.15 5.65 6.16
C GLY A 184 1.26 5.87 5.60
N TRP A 185 2.16 6.27 6.50
CA TRP A 185 3.50 6.75 6.19
C TRP A 185 4.55 5.92 6.94
N ARG A 186 5.78 5.95 6.45
CA ARG A 186 6.93 5.26 7.04
C ARG A 186 8.03 6.27 7.29
N THR A 187 8.34 6.50 8.57
CA THR A 187 9.39 7.41 9.00
C THR A 187 10.75 6.73 8.98
N PHE A 188 11.73 7.44 8.44
CA PHE A 188 13.12 7.06 8.39
C PHE A 188 13.96 8.14 9.07
N ASP A 189 14.87 7.70 9.94
CA ASP A 189 15.69 8.62 10.72
C ASP A 189 16.70 9.42 9.89
N GLY A 190 16.94 9.00 8.64
CA GLY A 190 18.01 9.54 7.81
C GLY A 190 19.40 9.19 8.36
N GLY A 191 20.34 10.10 8.19
CA GLY A 191 21.74 9.94 8.52
C GLY A 191 22.60 9.59 7.31
N LEU A 192 23.82 9.14 7.58
CA LEU A 192 24.77 8.75 6.54
C LEU A 192 24.43 7.34 6.03
N VAL A 193 23.94 7.26 4.81
CA VAL A 193 23.54 6.00 4.15
C VAL A 193 24.41 5.73 2.93
N GLU A 194 24.42 4.48 2.47
CA GLU A 194 25.08 4.08 1.23
C GLU A 194 24.03 3.69 0.18
N ILE A 195 24.14 4.29 -1.00
CA ILE A 195 23.30 4.01 -2.17
C ILE A 195 24.17 3.59 -3.36
N GLY A 196 23.56 2.90 -4.33
CA GLY A 196 24.21 2.33 -5.49
C GLY A 196 24.69 0.90 -5.28
N ASP A 197 25.05 0.25 -6.38
CA ASP A 197 25.47 -1.16 -6.37
C ASP A 197 26.95 -1.30 -5.95
N ALA A 198 27.19 -2.14 -4.94
CA ALA A 198 28.50 -2.38 -4.32
C ALA A 198 29.28 -3.57 -4.94
N ALA A 199 28.76 -4.13 -6.05
CA ALA A 199 29.36 -5.17 -6.87
C ALA A 199 29.24 -6.61 -6.35
N GLU A 200 28.03 -7.17 -6.46
CA GLU A 200 27.81 -8.60 -6.67
C GLU A 200 26.73 -8.80 -7.75
N GLY A 201 27.02 -9.55 -8.81
CA GLY A 201 26.08 -9.77 -9.92
C GLY A 201 25.99 -8.61 -10.93
N PHE A 202 24.92 -8.63 -11.72
CA PHE A 202 24.68 -7.64 -12.77
C PHE A 202 23.97 -6.41 -12.22
N ALA A 203 24.53 -5.24 -12.52
CA ALA A 203 23.87 -3.94 -12.43
C ALA A 203 24.24 -3.13 -13.67
N PHE A 204 23.41 -2.18 -14.06
CA PHE A 204 23.78 -1.23 -15.09
C PHE A 204 24.88 -0.31 -14.56
N ASP A 205 25.76 0.16 -15.44
CA ASP A 205 26.86 1.04 -15.05
C ASP A 205 26.39 2.33 -14.36
N ASN A 206 25.20 2.83 -14.69
CA ASN A 206 24.62 4.02 -14.06
C ASN A 206 24.21 3.84 -12.59
N GLU A 207 24.21 2.63 -12.06
CA GLU A 207 23.95 2.32 -10.64
C GLU A 207 25.22 2.26 -9.81
N ARG A 208 26.38 2.37 -10.46
CA ARG A 208 27.70 2.23 -9.86
C ARG A 208 28.47 3.56 -9.91
N PRO A 209 29.42 3.77 -8.99
CA PRO A 209 29.70 2.93 -7.81
C PRO A 209 28.73 3.20 -6.65
N ALA A 210 28.66 2.25 -5.71
CA ALA A 210 28.11 2.53 -4.38
C ALA A 210 28.86 3.70 -3.73
N HIS A 211 28.11 4.62 -3.12
CA HIS A 211 28.66 5.82 -2.50
C HIS A 211 27.76 6.29 -1.35
N ARG A 212 28.35 7.13 -0.49
CA ARG A 212 27.67 7.63 0.70
C ARG A 212 26.94 8.93 0.40
N VAL A 213 25.72 9.04 0.91
CA VAL A 213 24.87 10.24 0.87
C VAL A 213 24.32 10.50 2.26
N TRP A 214 24.15 11.78 2.60
CA TRP A 214 23.47 12.17 3.82
C TRP A 214 21.98 12.35 3.51
N LEU A 215 21.12 11.70 4.29
CA LEU A 215 19.69 11.91 4.24
C LEU A 215 19.27 12.64 5.51
N GLU A 216 18.47 13.69 5.36
CA GLU A 216 17.70 14.20 6.49
C GLU A 216 16.57 13.22 6.84
N PRO A 217 16.01 13.32 8.05
CA PRO A 217 14.84 12.52 8.43
C PRO A 217 13.68 12.76 7.48
N PHE A 218 12.99 11.70 7.07
CA PHE A 218 11.92 11.79 6.08
C PHE A 218 10.85 10.73 6.30
N ASP A 219 9.65 11.03 5.82
CA ASP A 219 8.56 10.07 5.70
C ASP A 219 8.35 9.69 4.24
N LEU A 220 8.02 8.42 4.01
CA LEU A 220 7.61 7.93 2.70
C LEU A 220 6.24 7.25 2.80
N ALA A 221 5.32 7.59 1.90
CA ALA A 221 4.00 6.97 1.85
C ALA A 221 4.12 5.46 1.65
N ALA A 222 3.32 4.68 2.39
CA ALA A 222 3.28 3.22 2.30
C ALA A 222 2.73 2.74 0.95
N ASP A 223 1.91 3.56 0.30
CA ASP A 223 1.22 3.25 -0.95
C ASP A 223 1.55 4.23 -2.07
N LEU A 224 1.27 3.80 -3.30
CA LEU A 224 1.25 4.71 -4.45
C LEU A 224 -0.04 5.55 -4.41
N VAL A 225 0.03 6.77 -4.94
CA VAL A 225 -1.14 7.65 -5.06
C VAL A 225 -2.24 6.97 -5.87
N ALA A 226 -3.44 6.89 -5.32
CA ALA A 226 -4.59 6.26 -5.94
C ALA A 226 -5.30 7.17 -6.96
N ASN A 227 -6.03 6.56 -7.89
CA ASN A 227 -6.86 7.28 -8.86
C ASN A 227 -7.92 8.16 -8.19
N SER A 228 -8.47 7.75 -7.04
CA SER A 228 -9.42 8.55 -6.25
C SER A 228 -8.80 9.85 -5.73
N GLU A 229 -7.57 9.81 -5.24
CA GLU A 229 -6.82 11.00 -4.82
C GLU A 229 -6.52 11.91 -6.03
N TRP A 230 -6.16 11.31 -7.17
CA TRP A 230 -5.94 12.06 -8.40
C TRP A 230 -7.21 12.73 -8.94
N LEU A 231 -8.36 12.06 -8.82
CA LEU A 231 -9.66 12.64 -9.13
C LEU A 231 -9.96 13.84 -8.22
N ALA A 232 -9.60 13.79 -6.93
CA ALA A 232 -9.72 14.94 -6.04
C ALA A 232 -8.85 16.12 -6.49
N PHE A 233 -7.61 15.85 -6.91
CA PHE A 233 -6.73 16.86 -7.51
C PHE A 233 -7.33 17.49 -8.78
N ILE A 234 -7.88 16.69 -9.69
CA ILE A 234 -8.56 17.19 -10.91
C ILE A 234 -9.77 18.06 -10.52
N ASN A 235 -10.60 17.59 -9.58
CA ASN A 235 -11.82 18.27 -9.16
C ASN A 235 -11.57 19.59 -8.42
N ASP A 236 -10.44 19.71 -7.71
CA ASP A 236 -9.98 20.96 -7.09
C ASP A 236 -9.26 21.90 -8.09
N GLY A 237 -9.34 21.60 -9.39
CA GLY A 237 -8.78 22.43 -10.44
C GLY A 237 -7.26 22.30 -10.58
N GLY A 238 -6.67 21.15 -10.24
CA GLY A 238 -5.23 20.90 -10.29
C GLY A 238 -4.58 21.26 -11.62
N TYR A 239 -5.20 20.92 -12.76
CA TYR A 239 -4.73 21.27 -14.10
C TYR A 239 -5.05 22.71 -14.55
N ALA A 240 -5.76 23.49 -13.72
CA ALA A 240 -6.13 24.89 -13.99
C ALA A 240 -5.41 25.90 -13.07
N ARG A 241 -4.62 25.43 -12.11
CA ARG A 241 -4.00 26.23 -11.05
C ARG A 241 -2.48 26.34 -11.23
N ALA A 242 -2.03 27.42 -11.85
CA ALA A 242 -0.60 27.64 -12.16
C ALA A 242 0.32 27.63 -10.92
N ASP A 243 -0.20 27.98 -9.74
CA ASP A 243 0.53 27.99 -8.46
C ASP A 243 1.03 26.61 -8.01
N LEU A 244 0.45 25.53 -8.55
CA LEU A 244 0.82 24.16 -8.21
C LEU A 244 2.01 23.63 -9.03
N TRP A 245 2.31 24.24 -10.17
CA TRP A 245 3.19 23.66 -11.18
C TRP A 245 4.56 24.33 -11.22
N LEU A 246 5.60 23.55 -11.53
CA LEU A 246 6.84 24.10 -12.06
C LEU A 246 6.56 24.88 -13.35
N SER A 247 7.35 25.93 -13.61
CA SER A 247 7.14 26.82 -14.76
C SER A 247 7.09 26.06 -16.10
N ASP A 248 8.05 25.16 -16.34
CA ASP A 248 8.09 24.36 -17.56
C ASP A 248 6.91 23.39 -17.63
N GLY A 249 6.52 22.80 -16.49
CA GLY A 249 5.34 21.95 -16.38
C GLY A 249 4.05 22.70 -16.74
N TRP A 250 3.87 23.92 -16.22
CA TRP A 250 2.72 24.75 -16.56
C TRP A 250 2.68 25.12 -18.04
N ALA A 251 3.83 25.49 -18.61
CA ALA A 251 3.94 25.77 -20.04
C ALA A 251 3.56 24.54 -20.89
N THR A 252 4.01 23.35 -20.49
CA THR A 252 3.67 22.09 -21.17
C THR A 252 2.19 21.74 -21.04
N VAL A 253 1.60 21.85 -19.86
CA VAL A 253 0.15 21.63 -19.63
C VAL A 253 -0.68 22.52 -20.55
N GLN A 254 -0.33 23.80 -20.64
CA GLN A 254 -1.02 24.76 -21.52
C GLN A 254 -0.82 24.44 -23.00
N ALA A 255 0.41 24.15 -23.42
CA ALA A 255 0.74 23.88 -24.81
C ALA A 255 0.09 22.59 -25.35
N GLN A 256 -0.04 21.57 -24.49
CA GLN A 256 -0.58 20.26 -24.86
C GLN A 256 -2.03 20.03 -24.41
N GLY A 257 -2.62 20.96 -23.65
CA GLY A 257 -4.00 20.87 -23.19
C GLY A 257 -4.27 19.72 -22.21
N TRP A 258 -3.34 19.45 -21.29
CA TRP A 258 -3.50 18.35 -20.33
C TRP A 258 -4.59 18.67 -19.30
N THR A 259 -5.49 17.71 -19.04
CA THR A 259 -6.61 17.84 -18.10
C THR A 259 -6.81 16.64 -17.17
N ALA A 260 -6.09 15.55 -17.42
CA ALA A 260 -6.10 14.29 -16.69
C ALA A 260 -4.86 13.46 -17.13
N PRO A 261 -4.48 12.38 -16.40
CA PRO A 261 -3.42 11.45 -16.81
C PRO A 261 -3.57 10.95 -18.25
N LEU A 262 -2.47 10.52 -18.88
CA LEU A 262 -2.52 10.06 -20.26
C LEU A 262 -3.42 8.83 -20.36
N TYR A 263 -4.20 8.76 -21.45
CA TYR A 263 -5.23 7.74 -21.74
C TYR A 263 -6.59 7.91 -21.04
N TRP A 264 -6.71 8.84 -20.09
CA TRP A 264 -7.99 9.16 -19.50
C TRP A 264 -8.87 9.93 -20.48
N ARG A 265 -10.15 9.58 -20.52
CA ARG A 265 -11.18 10.26 -21.31
C ARG A 265 -12.40 10.47 -20.46
N ARG A 266 -12.95 11.67 -20.52
CA ARG A 266 -14.24 11.99 -19.91
C ARG A 266 -15.36 11.61 -20.88
N GLU A 267 -16.27 10.76 -20.44
CA GLU A 267 -17.42 10.30 -21.24
C GLU A 267 -18.60 11.28 -21.11
N GLU A 268 -19.63 11.12 -21.96
CA GLU A 268 -20.79 12.02 -22.02
C GLU A 268 -21.61 12.06 -20.71
N ASP A 269 -21.61 10.96 -19.96
CA ASP A 269 -22.25 10.86 -18.64
C ASP A 269 -21.47 11.55 -17.52
N GLY A 270 -20.29 12.10 -17.85
CA GLY A 270 -19.40 12.79 -16.93
C GLY A 270 -18.39 11.89 -16.21
N GLY A 271 -18.45 10.57 -16.39
CA GLY A 271 -17.52 9.60 -15.84
C GLY A 271 -16.16 9.59 -16.54
N TRP A 272 -15.16 9.00 -15.89
CA TRP A 272 -13.81 8.83 -16.46
C TRP A 272 -13.57 7.38 -16.88
N THR A 273 -13.08 7.21 -18.10
CA THR A 273 -12.54 5.95 -18.60
C THR A 273 -11.04 6.07 -18.85
N VAL A 274 -10.34 4.95 -18.86
CA VAL A 274 -8.91 4.86 -19.18
C VAL A 274 -8.69 3.77 -20.23
N MET A 275 -7.82 4.04 -21.20
CA MET A 275 -7.34 3.01 -22.12
C MET A 275 -6.28 2.16 -21.42
N THR A 276 -6.47 0.84 -21.42
CA THR A 276 -5.49 -0.14 -20.93
C THR A 276 -5.05 -1.06 -22.06
N LEU A 277 -4.06 -1.91 -21.80
CA LEU A 277 -3.65 -2.96 -22.74
C LEU A 277 -4.78 -3.94 -23.09
N ALA A 278 -5.76 -4.06 -22.21
CA ALA A 278 -6.97 -4.86 -22.39
C ALA A 278 -8.20 -3.99 -22.72
N GLY A 279 -7.99 -2.88 -23.43
CA GLY A 279 -9.04 -2.01 -23.93
C GLY A 279 -9.50 -0.94 -22.93
N ARG A 280 -10.46 -0.13 -23.36
CA ARG A 280 -11.02 0.96 -22.56
C ARG A 280 -11.95 0.44 -21.47
N ARG A 281 -11.78 0.96 -20.26
CA ARG A 281 -12.58 0.60 -19.08
C ARG A 281 -12.81 1.82 -18.18
N PRO A 282 -13.79 1.78 -17.26
CA PRO A 282 -13.92 2.79 -16.22
C PRO A 282 -12.63 2.90 -15.40
N VAL A 283 -12.31 4.11 -14.93
CA VAL A 283 -11.22 4.31 -13.98
C VAL A 283 -11.59 3.64 -12.65
N ASP A 284 -10.72 2.74 -12.17
CA ASP A 284 -10.84 2.14 -10.84
C ASP A 284 -10.29 3.13 -9.78
N PRO A 285 -11.12 3.67 -8.88
CA PRO A 285 -10.69 4.66 -7.89
C PRO A 285 -9.64 4.15 -6.89
N ALA A 286 -9.57 2.83 -6.65
CA ALA A 286 -8.66 2.23 -5.67
C ALA A 286 -7.29 1.88 -6.29
N ALA A 287 -7.20 1.75 -7.61
CA ALA A 287 -5.95 1.43 -8.27
C ALA A 287 -4.97 2.64 -8.24
N PRO A 288 -3.65 2.39 -8.20
CA PRO A 288 -2.65 3.44 -8.36
C PRO A 288 -2.81 4.21 -9.67
N VAL A 289 -2.54 5.51 -9.62
CA VAL A 289 -2.47 6.34 -10.82
C VAL A 289 -1.29 5.91 -11.71
N ARG A 290 -1.56 5.81 -13.01
CA ARG A 290 -0.58 5.47 -14.04
C ARG A 290 -0.55 6.55 -15.12
N HIS A 291 0.56 6.63 -15.84
CA HIS A 291 0.75 7.46 -17.03
C HIS A 291 0.73 8.97 -16.76
N VAL A 292 1.40 9.37 -15.68
CA VAL A 292 1.58 10.77 -15.29
C VAL A 292 3.03 11.21 -15.54
N SER A 293 3.20 12.44 -15.97
CA SER A 293 4.49 13.10 -16.16
C SER A 293 5.14 13.41 -14.81
N PHE A 294 6.44 13.71 -14.80
CA PHE A 294 7.09 14.26 -13.62
C PHE A 294 6.43 15.57 -13.19
N TYR A 295 6.03 16.42 -14.14
CA TYR A 295 5.35 17.69 -13.84
C TYR A 295 4.01 17.48 -13.14
N GLU A 296 3.22 16.52 -13.61
CA GLU A 296 1.97 16.10 -12.97
C GLU A 296 2.21 15.55 -11.57
N ALA A 297 3.24 14.72 -11.40
CA ALA A 297 3.62 14.14 -10.10
C ALA A 297 4.05 15.23 -9.10
N ASP A 298 4.89 16.18 -9.51
CA ASP A 298 5.32 17.30 -8.66
C ASP A 298 4.15 18.23 -8.29
N ALA A 299 3.28 18.55 -9.26
CA ALA A 299 2.11 19.39 -9.00
C ALA A 299 1.12 18.74 -8.03
N PHE A 300 0.90 17.42 -8.18
CA PHE A 300 0.08 16.64 -7.25
C PHE A 300 0.71 16.61 -5.84
N ALA A 301 2.02 16.38 -5.74
CA ALA A 301 2.73 16.38 -4.46
C ALA A 301 2.60 17.75 -3.77
N ARG A 302 2.81 18.85 -4.50
CA ARG A 302 2.63 20.22 -3.96
C ARG A 302 1.19 20.49 -3.52
N TRP A 303 0.21 20.05 -4.30
CA TRP A 303 -1.21 20.20 -3.95
C TRP A 303 -1.58 19.47 -2.65
N SER A 304 -1.04 18.28 -2.45
CA SER A 304 -1.26 17.48 -1.23
C SER A 304 -0.44 17.97 -0.03
N GLY A 305 0.35 19.04 -0.16
CA GLY A 305 1.21 19.56 0.89
C GLY A 305 2.44 18.68 1.16
N ARG A 306 2.84 17.86 0.19
CA ARG A 306 3.95 16.90 0.26
C ARG A 306 4.97 17.20 -0.85
N ARG A 307 5.94 16.30 -1.03
CA ARG A 307 6.94 16.35 -2.11
C ARG A 307 7.17 14.96 -2.73
N LEU A 308 7.94 14.92 -3.80
CA LEU A 308 8.48 13.66 -4.33
C LEU A 308 9.72 13.25 -3.51
N PRO A 309 9.94 11.95 -3.24
CA PRO A 309 11.18 11.48 -2.64
C PRO A 309 12.36 11.74 -3.57
N THR A 310 13.54 11.96 -3.00
CA THR A 310 14.79 11.81 -3.76
C THR A 310 15.02 10.33 -4.09
N GLU A 311 15.83 10.03 -5.11
CA GLU A 311 16.17 8.65 -5.43
C GLU A 311 16.92 7.95 -4.28
N ALA A 312 17.67 8.72 -3.48
CA ALA A 312 18.40 8.23 -2.33
C ALA A 312 17.49 7.86 -1.16
N GLU A 313 16.49 8.70 -0.84
CA GLU A 313 15.44 8.40 0.15
C GLU A 313 14.67 7.15 -0.24
N TRP A 314 14.24 7.06 -1.50
CA TRP A 314 13.53 5.91 -2.02
C TRP A 314 14.37 4.63 -1.90
N GLU A 315 15.63 4.67 -2.34
CA GLU A 315 16.52 3.50 -2.27
C GLU A 315 16.80 3.07 -0.83
N HIS A 316 17.06 4.02 0.05
CA HIS A 316 17.29 3.73 1.46
C HIS A 316 16.06 3.06 2.08
N ALA A 317 14.86 3.59 1.82
CA ALA A 317 13.61 3.02 2.29
C ALA A 317 13.38 1.59 1.76
N ALA A 318 13.53 1.40 0.44
CA ALA A 318 13.36 0.12 -0.23
C ALA A 318 14.37 -0.95 0.23
N ARG A 319 15.60 -0.56 0.57
CA ARG A 319 16.62 -1.49 1.10
C ARG A 319 16.42 -1.81 2.58
N SER A 320 15.87 -0.88 3.35
CA SER A 320 15.79 -1.01 4.81
C SER A 320 14.54 -1.75 5.27
N ARG A 321 13.38 -1.45 4.67
CA ARG A 321 12.07 -2.00 5.05
C ARG A 321 11.15 -2.19 3.82
N PRO A 322 11.52 -3.03 2.83
CA PRO A 322 10.73 -3.22 1.62
C PRO A 322 9.29 -3.68 1.89
N GLU A 323 9.09 -4.50 2.94
CA GLU A 323 7.79 -5.01 3.38
C GLU A 323 6.83 -3.92 3.87
N ALA A 324 7.35 -2.73 4.19
CA ALA A 324 6.56 -1.61 4.67
C ALA A 324 5.72 -0.95 3.56
N PHE A 325 5.97 -1.27 2.28
CA PHE A 325 5.38 -0.61 1.12
C PHE A 325 4.57 -1.58 0.27
N SER A 326 3.36 -1.18 -0.12
CA SER A 326 2.62 -1.86 -1.17
C SER A 326 3.16 -1.43 -2.54
N ASN A 327 3.15 -2.35 -3.49
CA ASN A 327 3.46 -2.11 -4.90
C ASN A 327 4.80 -1.40 -5.10
N LEU A 328 5.82 -1.78 -4.32
CA LEU A 328 7.13 -1.13 -4.33
C LEU A 328 7.82 -1.23 -5.70
N ASP A 329 7.70 -2.37 -6.38
CA ASP A 329 8.30 -2.62 -7.70
C ASP A 329 7.35 -3.35 -8.69
N THR A 330 6.08 -3.50 -8.34
CA THR A 330 5.13 -4.38 -9.08
C THR A 330 4.05 -3.65 -9.87
N GLU A 331 3.91 -2.32 -9.78
CA GLU A 331 2.78 -1.61 -10.39
C GLU A 331 3.19 -0.48 -11.33
N ALA A 332 3.95 0.51 -10.86
CA ALA A 332 4.37 1.65 -11.66
C ALA A 332 5.74 2.20 -11.22
N TRP A 333 6.51 2.67 -12.19
CA TRP A 333 7.74 3.42 -11.94
C TRP A 333 7.44 4.72 -11.21
N GLN A 334 8.13 4.97 -10.11
CA GLN A 334 7.80 6.05 -9.18
C GLN A 334 8.71 7.24 -9.44
N TRP A 335 8.15 8.38 -9.84
CA TRP A 335 8.93 9.60 -10.04
C TRP A 335 9.64 10.03 -8.75
N THR A 336 10.92 10.36 -8.88
CA THR A 336 11.72 10.97 -7.81
C THR A 336 12.02 12.44 -8.15
N SER A 337 12.39 13.23 -7.14
CA SER A 337 12.88 14.60 -7.33
C SER A 337 14.33 14.67 -7.85
N SER A 338 14.97 13.53 -8.09
CA SER A 338 16.37 13.45 -8.51
C SER A 338 16.53 13.50 -10.02
N ALA A 339 17.36 14.42 -10.51
CA ALA A 339 17.79 14.44 -11.89
C ALA A 339 18.67 13.21 -12.19
N TYR A 340 18.55 12.65 -13.40
CA TYR A 340 19.38 11.56 -13.87
C TYR A 340 20.80 12.06 -14.18
N GLY A 341 21.63 12.12 -13.15
CA GLY A 341 23.05 12.44 -13.21
C GLY A 341 23.97 11.25 -12.89
N PRO A 342 25.27 11.36 -13.20
CA PRO A 342 26.25 10.35 -12.81
C PRO A 342 26.42 10.31 -11.29
N TYR A 343 26.48 9.11 -10.72
CA TYR A 343 26.95 8.94 -9.34
C TYR A 343 28.42 9.39 -9.21
N PRO A 344 28.85 9.87 -8.03
CA PRO A 344 30.24 10.24 -7.78
C PRO A 344 31.19 9.08 -8.11
N GLY A 345 32.08 9.29 -9.08
CA GLY A 345 33.02 8.27 -9.54
C GLY A 345 32.50 7.35 -10.65
N PHE A 346 31.29 7.59 -11.18
CA PHE A 346 30.77 6.90 -12.35
C PHE A 346 31.78 6.93 -13.51
N ARG A 347 31.93 5.77 -14.15
CA ARG A 347 32.64 5.59 -15.40
C ARG A 347 31.77 4.75 -16.31
N PRO A 348 31.56 5.17 -17.58
CA PRO A 348 30.81 4.34 -18.51
C PRO A 348 31.52 3.00 -18.71
N THR A 349 30.75 1.97 -19.02
CA THR A 349 31.31 0.68 -19.45
C THR A 349 32.32 0.91 -20.59
N GLU A 350 33.44 0.19 -20.61
CA GLU A 350 34.38 0.28 -21.74
C GLU A 350 33.87 -0.45 -23.00
N GLY A 351 34.38 -0.04 -24.16
CA GLY A 351 34.11 -0.72 -25.44
C GLY A 351 32.76 -0.40 -26.06
N THR A 352 32.15 -1.39 -26.72
CA THR A 352 30.93 -1.22 -27.53
C THR A 352 29.68 -0.84 -26.72
N ALA A 353 29.69 -1.07 -25.41
CA ALA A 353 28.61 -0.71 -24.50
C ALA A 353 28.78 0.68 -23.84
N ALA A 354 29.84 1.45 -24.17
CA ALA A 354 30.10 2.75 -23.54
C ALA A 354 28.99 3.80 -23.72
N GLU A 355 28.18 3.64 -24.77
CA GLU A 355 27.08 4.54 -25.09
C GLU A 355 25.76 4.17 -24.43
N TYR A 356 25.70 3.10 -23.62
CA TYR A 356 24.44 2.56 -23.11
C TYR A 356 23.69 3.55 -22.21
N ASN A 357 24.36 4.13 -21.22
CA ASN A 357 23.72 5.02 -20.23
C ASN A 357 24.32 6.43 -20.16
N GLY A 358 25.65 6.56 -20.10
CA GLY A 358 26.32 7.81 -19.70
C GLY A 358 25.96 9.04 -20.55
N LYS A 359 25.71 8.86 -21.86
CA LYS A 359 25.37 9.96 -22.76
C LYS A 359 23.96 10.54 -22.55
N PHE A 360 23.13 9.87 -21.75
CA PHE A 360 21.75 10.27 -21.46
C PHE A 360 21.61 11.00 -20.11
N MET A 361 22.70 11.20 -19.37
CA MET A 361 22.71 11.83 -18.03
C MET A 361 22.57 13.36 -18.08
N ALA A 362 21.51 13.85 -18.72
CA ALA A 362 21.10 15.25 -18.76
C ALA A 362 19.60 15.38 -19.07
N ASN A 363 18.93 16.38 -18.47
CA ASN A 363 17.54 16.77 -18.75
C ASN A 363 16.46 15.70 -18.50
N GLN A 364 16.80 14.62 -17.78
CA GLN A 364 15.89 13.53 -17.45
C GLN A 364 15.80 13.38 -15.93
N MET A 365 14.69 12.82 -15.45
CA MET A 365 14.45 12.57 -14.02
C MET A 365 14.48 11.07 -13.75
N VAL A 366 14.93 10.69 -12.56
CA VAL A 366 15.02 9.28 -12.14
C VAL A 366 13.66 8.77 -11.68
N LEU A 367 13.34 7.53 -12.05
CA LEU A 367 12.24 6.75 -11.51
C LEU A 367 12.75 5.45 -10.90
N ARG A 368 12.07 4.98 -9.85
CA ARG A 368 12.44 3.78 -9.08
C ARG A 368 11.30 2.78 -8.98
N GLY A 369 11.62 1.58 -8.49
CA GLY A 369 10.69 0.46 -8.32
C GLY A 369 10.68 -0.44 -9.54
N GLY A 370 9.61 -0.35 -10.31
CA GLY A 370 9.28 -1.21 -11.45
C GLY A 370 7.81 -1.03 -11.78
N ALA A 371 7.36 -1.59 -12.90
CA ALA A 371 5.96 -1.59 -13.31
C ALA A 371 5.39 -3.01 -13.35
N PHE A 372 4.06 -3.14 -13.47
CA PHE A 372 3.41 -4.44 -13.67
C PHE A 372 3.93 -5.22 -14.89
N ALA A 373 4.51 -4.48 -15.85
CA ALA A 373 5.09 -4.96 -17.10
C ALA A 373 6.61 -5.25 -17.00
N THR A 374 7.26 -4.87 -15.90
CA THR A 374 8.69 -5.12 -15.68
C THR A 374 8.91 -6.62 -15.40
N ALA A 375 9.89 -7.22 -16.08
CA ALA A 375 10.17 -8.65 -15.95
C ALA A 375 10.59 -9.02 -14.50
N PRO A 376 10.15 -10.17 -13.96
CA PRO A 376 10.57 -10.62 -12.63
C PRO A 376 12.09 -10.71 -12.51
N GLY A 377 12.64 -10.12 -11.45
CA GLY A 377 14.08 -10.06 -11.19
C GLY A 377 14.86 -9.03 -12.01
N HIS A 378 14.19 -8.22 -12.83
CA HIS A 378 14.82 -7.09 -13.53
C HIS A 378 14.95 -5.86 -12.62
N ALA A 379 13.87 -5.55 -11.90
CA ALA A 379 13.85 -4.52 -10.88
C ALA A 379 14.81 -4.88 -9.74
N ARG A 380 15.44 -3.85 -9.17
CA ARG A 380 16.30 -3.94 -7.98
C ARG A 380 16.25 -2.59 -7.25
N PRO A 381 16.51 -2.55 -5.93
CA PRO A 381 16.48 -1.29 -5.20
C PRO A 381 17.42 -0.23 -5.75
N THR A 382 18.53 -0.62 -6.39
CA THR A 382 19.51 0.30 -7.01
C THR A 382 19.14 0.74 -8.43
N TYR A 383 18.13 0.13 -9.06
CA TYR A 383 17.80 0.34 -10.48
C TYR A 383 17.39 1.80 -10.73
N ARG A 384 17.97 2.43 -11.74
CA ARG A 384 17.67 3.82 -12.11
C ARG A 384 17.04 3.86 -13.50
N ASN A 385 15.70 3.89 -13.55
CA ASN A 385 15.01 4.22 -14.78
C ASN A 385 15.01 5.74 -14.97
N PHE A 386 14.89 6.20 -16.21
CA PHE A 386 14.96 7.63 -16.51
C PHE A 386 14.15 8.00 -17.76
N PHE A 387 13.41 9.10 -17.66
CA PHE A 387 12.64 9.68 -18.76
C PHE A 387 12.69 11.21 -18.69
N TYR A 388 12.34 11.86 -19.79
CA TYR A 388 12.18 13.32 -19.78
C TYR A 388 10.94 13.71 -18.95
N PRO A 389 10.96 14.87 -18.27
CA PRO A 389 9.92 15.25 -17.32
C PRO A 389 8.50 15.28 -17.88
N ASP A 390 8.32 15.54 -19.17
CA ASP A 390 7.02 15.66 -19.85
C ASP A 390 6.45 14.32 -20.34
N GLN A 391 7.23 13.24 -20.27
CA GLN A 391 6.88 11.95 -20.87
C GLN A 391 5.89 11.18 -20.00
N ARG A 392 4.81 10.69 -20.63
CA ARG A 392 3.63 10.11 -19.93
C ARG A 392 3.25 8.71 -20.39
N TRP A 393 3.76 8.24 -21.54
CA TRP A 393 3.34 6.95 -22.10
C TRP A 393 3.91 5.75 -21.32
N ALA A 394 5.02 5.96 -20.62
CA ALA A 394 5.59 4.97 -19.72
C ALA A 394 4.64 4.66 -18.56
N PHE A 395 4.80 3.49 -17.94
CA PHE A 395 4.04 3.05 -16.79
C PHE A 395 4.53 3.76 -15.51
N THR A 396 4.26 5.05 -15.42
CA THR A 396 4.73 5.94 -14.35
C THR A 396 3.63 6.29 -13.36
N GLY A 397 3.97 6.34 -12.07
CA GLY A 397 3.08 6.68 -10.96
C GLY A 397 3.80 7.55 -9.93
N VAL A 398 3.20 7.70 -8.75
CA VAL A 398 3.66 8.63 -7.71
C VAL A 398 3.65 7.95 -6.35
N ARG A 399 4.74 8.10 -5.60
CA ARG A 399 4.80 7.87 -4.15
C ARG A 399 5.22 9.16 -3.48
N LEU A 400 4.49 9.57 -2.46
CA LEU A 400 4.75 10.84 -1.78
C LEU A 400 5.81 10.68 -0.69
N ALA A 401 6.54 11.77 -0.45
CA ALA A 401 7.47 11.94 0.66
C ALA A 401 7.16 13.25 1.41
N SER A 402 7.59 13.34 2.66
CA SER A 402 7.68 14.60 3.41
C SER A 402 8.95 14.62 4.24
N ASP A 403 9.44 15.83 4.56
CA ASP A 403 10.48 15.97 5.56
C ASP A 403 9.88 15.60 6.92
N ALA A 404 10.60 14.79 7.71
CA ALA A 404 10.17 14.48 9.07
C ALA A 404 10.60 15.63 9.99
N ASP A 405 9.65 16.27 10.66
CA ASP A 405 9.92 17.47 11.46
C ASP A 405 10.82 17.14 12.67
N GLU A 406 11.88 17.93 12.91
CA GLU A 406 12.70 17.79 14.13
C GLU A 406 11.89 18.08 15.41
N ALA A 407 10.80 18.85 15.30
CA ALA A 407 9.83 19.06 16.38
C ALA A 407 8.98 17.79 16.64
N MET A 408 8.72 16.97 15.61
CA MET A 408 7.99 15.69 15.72
C MET A 408 8.81 14.59 16.40
N ARG A 409 10.15 14.72 16.49
CA ARG A 409 11.00 13.79 17.26
C ARG A 409 11.00 14.01 18.77
N GLN A 410 10.58 15.19 19.24
CA GLN A 410 10.52 15.50 20.68
C GLN A 410 9.12 15.37 21.29
N GLY A 411 8.12 14.94 20.52
CA GLY A 411 6.79 14.71 21.05
C GLY A 411 6.09 13.59 20.29
N GLU A 412 5.80 12.50 20.99
CA GLU A 412 4.80 11.48 20.63
C GLU A 412 3.37 12.05 20.45
N GLY A 413 3.21 13.38 20.22
CA GLY A 413 1.93 14.09 20.18
C GLY A 413 1.51 14.67 18.82
N ASP A 414 2.41 14.83 17.82
CA ASP A 414 2.06 15.61 16.61
C ASP A 414 1.28 14.80 15.53
N ASP A 415 1.54 13.50 15.38
CA ASP A 415 0.75 12.63 14.48
C ASP A 415 -0.68 12.41 14.99
N GLU A 416 -0.81 12.27 16.31
CA GLU A 416 -2.11 12.19 16.97
C GLU A 416 -2.88 13.51 16.84
N HIS A 417 -2.20 14.65 16.98
CA HIS A 417 -2.80 15.97 16.80
C HIS A 417 -3.27 16.20 15.36
N GLU A 418 -2.47 15.87 14.33
CA GLU A 418 -2.91 16.09 12.95
C GLU A 418 -3.99 15.09 12.52
N ALA A 419 -3.92 13.84 12.98
CA ALA A 419 -5.01 12.88 12.79
C ALA A 419 -6.30 13.35 13.49
N PHE A 420 -6.20 13.86 14.71
CA PHE A 420 -7.34 14.43 15.44
C PHE A 420 -7.87 15.67 14.72
N ARG A 421 -6.99 16.54 14.22
CA ARG A 421 -7.35 17.72 13.43
C ARG A 421 -8.14 17.34 12.19
N ARG A 422 -7.66 16.37 11.41
CA ARG A 422 -8.32 15.88 10.19
C ARG A 422 -9.70 15.32 10.49
N ASP A 423 -9.80 14.45 11.49
CA ASP A 423 -11.06 13.81 11.87
C ASP A 423 -12.05 14.84 12.43
N LEU A 424 -11.58 15.82 13.21
CA LEU A 424 -12.38 16.94 13.70
C LEU A 424 -12.90 17.80 12.53
N VAL A 425 -12.04 18.20 11.60
CA VAL A 425 -12.44 19.03 10.45
C VAL A 425 -13.45 18.31 9.56
N SER A 426 -13.17 17.05 9.20
CA SER A 426 -14.06 16.22 8.38
C SER A 426 -15.41 16.02 9.07
N GLY A 427 -15.38 15.66 10.35
CA GLY A 427 -16.55 15.40 11.15
C GLY A 427 -17.45 16.61 11.36
N LEU A 428 -16.87 17.80 11.59
CA LEU A 428 -17.62 19.05 11.75
C LEU A 428 -18.13 19.64 10.42
N ALA A 429 -17.52 19.26 9.28
CA ALA A 429 -17.98 19.64 7.95
C ALA A 429 -19.16 18.77 7.46
N ALA A 430 -19.31 17.55 8.00
CA ALA A 430 -20.36 16.61 7.63
C ALA A 430 -21.78 17.05 8.06
N ARG A 431 -22.79 16.43 7.43
CA ARG A 431 -24.21 16.58 7.78
C ARG A 431 -24.89 15.19 7.76
N PRO A 432 -25.24 14.61 8.92
CA PRO A 432 -25.03 15.13 10.28
C PRO A 432 -23.54 15.21 10.67
N LYS A 433 -23.21 16.07 11.63
CA LYS A 433 -21.84 16.17 12.17
C LYS A 433 -21.51 14.93 12.99
N SER A 434 -20.26 14.47 12.95
CA SER A 434 -19.81 13.34 13.75
C SER A 434 -18.37 13.51 14.23
N LEU A 435 -17.98 12.76 15.28
CA LEU A 435 -16.57 12.61 15.69
C LEU A 435 -16.28 11.15 16.04
N PRO A 436 -15.13 10.60 15.61
CA PRO A 436 -14.75 9.23 15.97
C PRO A 436 -14.52 9.07 17.49
N PRO A 437 -15.00 7.97 18.10
CA PRO A 437 -14.88 7.77 19.54
C PRO A 437 -13.45 7.47 20.02
N LYS A 438 -12.52 7.11 19.12
CA LYS A 438 -11.10 6.94 19.49
C LYS A 438 -10.50 8.20 20.14
N TRP A 439 -11.02 9.39 19.80
CA TRP A 439 -10.55 10.66 20.36
C TRP A 439 -11.00 10.92 21.79
N PHE A 440 -11.91 10.09 22.34
CA PHE A 440 -12.30 10.15 23.74
C PHE A 440 -11.17 9.81 24.69
N TYR A 441 -10.29 8.89 24.31
CA TYR A 441 -9.39 8.20 25.23
C TYR A 441 -8.05 8.91 25.43
N ASP A 442 -8.05 10.23 25.63
CA ASP A 442 -6.90 10.88 26.26
C ASP A 442 -6.80 10.46 27.74
N ALA A 443 -5.75 10.89 28.45
CA ALA A 443 -5.57 10.52 29.86
C ALA A 443 -6.82 10.81 30.72
N ARG A 444 -7.46 11.97 30.49
CA ARG A 444 -8.66 12.37 31.21
C ARG A 444 -9.88 11.53 30.82
N GLY A 445 -10.05 11.25 29.54
CA GLY A 445 -11.14 10.42 29.05
C GLY A 445 -11.04 8.99 29.54
N SER A 446 -9.83 8.43 29.62
CA SER A 446 -9.57 7.12 30.21
C SER A 446 -10.00 7.08 31.69
N ASP A 447 -9.63 8.08 32.49
CA ASP A 447 -10.09 8.19 33.89
C ASP A 447 -11.62 8.26 34.02
N LEU A 448 -12.26 9.02 33.12
CA LEU A 448 -13.71 9.18 33.08
C LEU A 448 -14.40 7.88 32.69
N PHE A 449 -13.88 7.16 31.68
CA PHE A 449 -14.41 5.85 31.31
C PHE A 449 -14.27 4.84 32.44
N GLU A 450 -13.13 4.81 33.13
CA GLU A 450 -12.98 3.98 34.32
C GLU A 450 -14.01 4.32 35.40
N ALA A 451 -14.29 5.61 35.63
CA ALA A 451 -15.34 6.03 36.54
C ALA A 451 -16.73 5.54 36.09
N ILE A 452 -17.03 5.60 34.78
CA ILE A 452 -18.27 5.05 34.20
C ILE A 452 -18.41 3.57 34.55
N THR A 453 -17.35 2.76 34.40
CA THR A 453 -17.43 1.31 34.69
C THR A 453 -17.77 0.97 36.15
N ARG A 454 -17.59 1.94 37.06
CA ARG A 454 -17.90 1.81 38.50
C ARG A 454 -19.28 2.35 38.88
N LEU A 455 -19.98 3.01 37.96
CA LEU A 455 -21.31 3.54 38.21
C LEU A 455 -22.34 2.42 38.45
N PRO A 456 -23.29 2.60 39.37
CA PRO A 456 -24.38 1.65 39.58
C PRO A 456 -25.14 1.30 38.28
N GLU A 457 -25.39 2.31 37.45
CA GLU A 457 -26.13 2.24 36.20
C GLU A 457 -25.38 1.49 35.08
N TYR A 458 -24.03 1.59 35.04
CA TYR A 458 -23.21 0.90 34.05
C TYR A 458 -22.96 -0.57 34.42
N TYR A 459 -23.94 -1.41 34.10
CA TYR A 459 -23.89 -2.84 34.37
C TYR A 459 -22.94 -3.69 33.50
N PRO A 460 -22.59 -3.36 32.23
CA PRO A 460 -21.94 -4.31 31.31
C PRO A 460 -20.67 -4.95 31.87
N THR A 461 -19.74 -4.14 32.38
CA THR A 461 -18.46 -4.62 32.93
C THR A 461 -18.66 -5.59 34.10
N ARG A 462 -19.58 -5.28 35.02
CA ARG A 462 -19.83 -6.13 36.20
C ARG A 462 -20.48 -7.45 35.82
N GLN A 463 -21.48 -7.40 34.94
CA GLN A 463 -22.22 -8.59 34.54
C GLN A 463 -21.38 -9.53 33.68
N GLU A 464 -20.56 -8.98 32.78
CA GLU A 464 -19.64 -9.78 31.97
C GLU A 464 -18.57 -10.44 32.85
N ALA A 465 -17.99 -9.72 33.81
CA ALA A 465 -17.03 -10.29 34.75
C ALA A 465 -17.65 -11.37 35.66
N ALA A 466 -18.91 -11.22 36.06
CA ALA A 466 -19.62 -12.25 36.82
C ALA A 466 -19.86 -13.52 35.98
N LEU A 467 -20.33 -13.35 34.74
CA LEU A 467 -20.54 -14.45 33.81
C LEU A 467 -19.22 -15.16 33.45
N LEU A 468 -18.16 -14.39 33.19
CA LEU A 468 -16.84 -14.92 32.83
C LEU A 468 -16.29 -15.84 33.93
N ARG A 469 -16.49 -15.50 35.22
CA ARG A 469 -16.09 -16.37 36.35
C ARG A 469 -16.81 -17.71 36.38
N LEU A 470 -18.04 -17.78 35.84
CA LEU A 470 -18.81 -19.01 35.75
C LEU A 470 -18.39 -19.88 34.56
N VAL A 471 -18.13 -19.25 33.41
CA VAL A 471 -17.91 -19.98 32.15
C VAL A 471 -16.44 -20.26 31.85
N ALA A 472 -15.50 -19.41 32.29
CA ALA A 472 -14.08 -19.57 31.99
C ALA A 472 -13.50 -20.92 32.44
N PRO A 473 -13.80 -21.45 33.66
CA PRO A 473 -13.32 -22.77 34.07
C PRO A 473 -13.84 -23.91 33.17
N GLN A 474 -15.04 -23.76 32.61
CA GLN A 474 -15.66 -24.77 31.75
C GLN A 474 -15.03 -24.73 30.35
N TRP A 475 -14.75 -23.55 29.83
CA TRP A 475 -14.17 -23.36 28.49
C TRP A 475 -12.66 -23.58 28.45
N ALA A 476 -11.94 -23.29 29.54
CA ALA A 476 -10.50 -23.53 29.65
C ALA A 476 -10.12 -24.99 29.31
N GLY A 477 -10.95 -25.96 29.72
CA GLY A 477 -10.77 -27.38 29.37
C GLY A 477 -10.82 -27.69 27.86
N ARG A 478 -11.25 -26.75 27.01
CA ARG A 478 -11.29 -26.88 25.55
C ARG A 478 -10.09 -26.24 24.85
N PHE A 479 -9.24 -25.48 25.56
CA PHE A 479 -8.12 -24.77 24.94
C PHE A 479 -7.03 -25.73 24.44
N GLY A 480 -6.83 -26.84 25.14
CA GLY A 480 -5.82 -27.83 24.80
C GLY A 480 -4.42 -27.44 25.32
N PRO A 481 -3.44 -28.37 25.24
CA PRO A 481 -2.10 -28.15 25.75
C PRO A 481 -1.37 -27.04 24.98
N ASP A 482 -0.50 -26.30 25.69
CA ASP A 482 0.32 -25.22 25.16
C ASP A 482 -0.46 -24.08 24.47
N ALA A 483 -1.76 -23.96 24.79
CA ALA A 483 -2.62 -22.96 24.17
C ALA A 483 -2.12 -21.53 24.44
N VAL A 484 -2.49 -20.63 23.53
CA VAL A 484 -2.13 -19.21 23.60
C VAL A 484 -3.36 -18.35 23.60
N LEU A 485 -3.48 -17.53 24.63
CA LEU A 485 -4.54 -16.54 24.76
C LEU A 485 -4.12 -15.25 24.06
N VAL A 486 -4.91 -14.79 23.11
CA VAL A 486 -4.70 -13.54 22.36
C VAL A 486 -5.85 -12.60 22.70
N GLU A 487 -5.56 -11.47 23.34
CA GLU A 487 -6.60 -10.50 23.70
C GLU A 487 -6.54 -9.27 22.80
N LEU A 488 -7.69 -8.94 22.21
CA LEU A 488 -7.84 -7.74 21.41
C LEU A 488 -8.33 -6.60 22.32
N GLY A 489 -7.56 -5.52 22.47
CA GLY A 489 -7.96 -4.36 23.27
C GLY A 489 -7.77 -4.59 24.77
N SER A 490 -6.55 -4.94 25.17
CA SER A 490 -6.27 -5.50 26.51
C SER A 490 -6.47 -4.55 27.69
N GLY A 491 -6.47 -3.22 27.50
CA GLY A 491 -6.80 -2.23 28.52
C GLY A 491 -6.19 -2.50 29.91
N ALA A 492 -7.01 -2.41 30.97
CA ALA A 492 -6.57 -2.71 32.35
C ALA A 492 -6.42 -4.22 32.66
N SER A 493 -6.81 -5.10 31.73
CA SER A 493 -6.70 -6.58 31.79
C SER A 493 -7.31 -7.27 33.01
N GLU A 494 -8.26 -6.64 33.71
CA GLU A 494 -8.89 -7.24 34.90
C GLU A 494 -9.71 -8.50 34.55
N LYS A 495 -10.43 -8.47 33.43
CA LYS A 495 -11.24 -9.60 32.96
C LYS A 495 -10.38 -10.74 32.42
N THR A 496 -9.25 -10.39 31.81
CA THR A 496 -8.24 -11.33 31.32
C THR A 496 -7.75 -12.23 32.43
N ARG A 497 -7.51 -11.69 33.63
CA ARG A 497 -7.08 -12.46 34.81
C ARG A 497 -8.05 -13.59 35.15
N ILE A 498 -9.35 -13.39 34.95
CA ILE A 498 -10.36 -14.45 35.17
C ILE A 498 -10.10 -15.64 34.22
N VAL A 499 -9.72 -15.38 32.97
CA VAL A 499 -9.39 -16.43 31.99
C VAL A 499 -8.03 -17.05 32.30
N LEU A 500 -7.02 -16.24 32.63
CA LEU A 500 -5.69 -16.72 32.99
C LEU A 500 -5.71 -17.60 34.25
N ASP A 501 -6.50 -17.23 35.26
CA ASP A 501 -6.67 -18.00 36.49
C ASP A 501 -7.40 -19.33 36.23
N ALA A 502 -8.34 -19.34 35.27
CA ALA A 502 -9.07 -20.55 34.87
C ALA A 502 -8.23 -21.48 33.97
N ALA A 503 -7.31 -20.94 33.17
CA ALA A 503 -6.45 -21.65 32.23
C ALA A 503 -4.96 -21.50 32.62
N SER A 504 -4.59 -22.03 33.78
CA SER A 504 -3.25 -21.87 34.36
C SER A 504 -2.11 -22.55 33.57
N ASP A 505 -2.44 -23.37 32.57
CA ASP A 505 -1.52 -24.13 31.73
C ASP A 505 -1.27 -23.51 30.34
N LEU A 506 -1.72 -22.27 30.12
CA LEU A 506 -1.41 -21.51 28.90
C LEU A 506 0.10 -21.33 28.71
N ALA A 507 0.58 -21.54 27.48
CA ALA A 507 2.00 -21.35 27.14
C ALA A 507 2.36 -19.86 27.00
N ALA A 508 1.44 -19.06 26.48
CA ALA A 508 1.64 -17.63 26.27
C ALA A 508 0.33 -16.84 26.32
N TYR A 509 0.48 -15.56 26.61
CA TYR A 509 -0.56 -14.54 26.52
C TYR A 509 -0.04 -13.38 25.66
N VAL A 510 -0.82 -13.01 24.65
CA VAL A 510 -0.52 -11.94 23.69
C VAL A 510 -1.58 -10.84 23.85
N PRO A 511 -1.32 -9.80 24.68
CA PRO A 511 -2.16 -8.61 24.70
C PRO A 511 -1.90 -7.76 23.46
N ILE A 512 -2.98 -7.33 22.79
CA ILE A 512 -2.95 -6.38 21.68
C ILE A 512 -3.62 -5.09 22.13
N ASP A 513 -2.94 -3.96 21.97
CA ASP A 513 -3.48 -2.64 22.28
C ASP A 513 -2.84 -1.57 21.37
N ILE A 514 -3.57 -0.49 21.13
CA ILE A 514 -3.11 0.64 20.30
C ILE A 514 -2.14 1.53 21.07
N SER A 515 -2.23 1.57 22.41
CA SER A 515 -1.36 2.37 23.27
C SER A 515 -0.15 1.56 23.73
N PRO A 516 1.08 1.88 23.28
CA PRO A 516 2.29 1.18 23.71
C PRO A 516 2.49 1.29 25.23
N THR A 517 2.23 2.46 25.81
CA THR A 517 2.41 2.73 27.23
C THR A 517 1.43 1.93 28.10
N ALA A 518 0.14 1.90 27.74
CA ALA A 518 -0.86 1.13 28.48
C ALA A 518 -0.57 -0.38 28.39
N LEU A 519 -0.13 -0.83 27.20
CA LEU A 519 0.23 -2.20 26.92
C LEU A 519 1.46 -2.67 27.72
N GLU A 520 2.51 -1.86 27.79
CA GLU A 520 3.72 -2.15 28.57
C GLU A 520 3.41 -2.24 30.07
N ASP A 521 2.62 -1.30 30.59
CA ASP A 521 2.19 -1.27 31.99
C ASP A 521 1.33 -2.49 32.35
N ALA A 522 0.38 -2.86 31.49
CA ALA A 522 -0.43 -4.06 31.67
C ALA A 522 0.42 -5.34 31.61
N ALA A 523 1.33 -5.43 30.63
CA ALA A 523 2.23 -6.56 30.48
C ALA A 523 3.18 -6.71 31.69
N ALA A 524 3.72 -5.61 32.23
CA ALA A 524 4.57 -5.63 33.41
C ALA A 524 3.82 -6.17 34.64
N ARG A 525 2.59 -5.69 34.89
CA ARG A 525 1.73 -6.19 35.98
C ARG A 525 1.42 -7.68 35.84
N LEU A 526 1.15 -8.15 34.62
CA LEU A 526 0.83 -9.55 34.36
C LEU A 526 2.06 -10.47 34.46
N ARG A 527 3.24 -10.05 34.00
CA ARG A 527 4.50 -10.80 34.21
C ARG A 527 4.82 -11.00 35.68
N GLN A 528 4.50 -10.01 36.52
CA GLN A 528 4.67 -10.12 37.97
C GLN A 528 3.67 -11.08 38.61
N ALA A 529 2.40 -11.05 38.16
CA ALA A 529 1.34 -11.91 38.69
C ALA A 529 1.44 -13.37 38.22
N TYR A 530 1.91 -13.60 36.99
CA TYR A 530 2.00 -14.91 36.33
C TYR A 530 3.43 -15.17 35.83
N PRO A 531 4.40 -15.44 36.72
CA PRO A 531 5.83 -15.54 36.35
C PRO A 531 6.17 -16.72 35.43
N ALA A 532 5.29 -17.73 35.36
CA ALA A 532 5.45 -18.88 34.47
C ALA A 532 4.86 -18.66 33.07
N LEU A 533 4.03 -17.62 32.88
CA LEU A 533 3.34 -17.31 31.63
C LEU A 533 4.20 -16.38 30.78
N LYS A 534 4.37 -16.72 29.49
CA LYS A 534 5.02 -15.81 28.54
C LYS A 534 4.05 -14.70 28.14
N VAL A 535 4.31 -13.48 28.58
CA VAL A 535 3.52 -12.29 28.20
C VAL A 535 4.23 -11.55 27.07
N LEU A 536 3.64 -11.58 25.88
CA LEU A 536 4.20 -11.10 24.61
C LEU A 536 3.33 -9.96 24.05
N PRO A 537 3.53 -8.71 24.50
CA PRO A 537 2.73 -7.57 24.05
C PRO A 537 2.95 -7.29 22.56
N LEU A 538 1.87 -6.98 21.85
CA LEU A 538 1.87 -6.59 20.44
C LEU A 538 1.11 -5.28 20.28
N VAL A 539 1.78 -4.22 19.81
CA VAL A 539 1.11 -2.95 19.50
C VAL A 539 0.32 -3.14 18.19
N GLY A 540 -0.98 -2.84 18.22
CA GLY A 540 -1.84 -3.02 17.05
C GLY A 540 -3.23 -2.42 17.21
N ASP A 541 -3.87 -2.13 16.09
CA ASP A 541 -5.22 -1.58 15.99
C ASP A 541 -6.22 -2.67 15.53
N PHE A 542 -7.48 -2.55 15.91
CA PHE A 542 -8.58 -3.45 15.54
C PHE A 542 -8.81 -3.54 14.03
N GLU A 543 -8.45 -2.50 13.28
CA GLU A 543 -8.61 -2.48 11.82
C GLU A 543 -7.51 -3.26 11.09
N HIS A 544 -6.36 -3.50 11.74
CA HIS A 544 -5.20 -4.15 11.14
C HIS A 544 -4.52 -5.09 12.14
N LEU A 545 -5.09 -6.29 12.31
CA LEU A 545 -4.52 -7.32 13.18
C LEU A 545 -3.22 -7.88 12.56
N GLY A 546 -2.09 -7.63 13.23
CA GLY A 546 -0.76 -8.07 12.81
C GLY A 546 -0.51 -9.58 12.94
N VAL A 547 0.71 -10.02 12.61
CA VAL A 547 1.12 -11.42 12.78
C VAL A 547 1.50 -11.69 14.24
N LEU A 548 0.98 -12.78 14.81
CA LEU A 548 1.33 -13.18 16.18
C LEU A 548 2.85 -13.50 16.29
N PRO A 549 3.51 -13.10 17.40
CA PRO A 549 4.93 -13.39 17.61
C PRO A 549 5.24 -14.88 17.52
N LEU A 550 6.34 -15.25 16.84
CA LEU A 550 6.78 -16.64 16.70
C LEU A 550 7.06 -17.29 18.07
N GLU A 551 7.47 -16.49 19.04
CA GLU A 551 7.75 -16.85 20.43
C GLU A 551 6.51 -17.36 21.18
N ALA A 552 5.31 -17.07 20.68
CA ALA A 552 4.06 -17.58 21.22
C ALA A 552 3.90 -19.10 20.98
N GLY A 553 4.78 -19.75 20.20
CA GLY A 553 4.71 -21.21 19.99
C GLY A 553 3.59 -21.62 19.02
N GLN A 554 3.27 -22.92 18.96
CA GLN A 554 2.34 -23.49 17.96
C GLN A 554 1.08 -24.13 18.57
N GLY A 555 0.84 -23.97 19.87
CA GLY A 555 -0.39 -24.45 20.49
C GLY A 555 -1.62 -23.71 19.98
N ARG A 556 -2.80 -24.27 20.27
CA ARG A 556 -4.08 -23.72 19.80
C ARG A 556 -4.22 -22.25 20.22
N ARG A 557 -4.68 -21.42 19.29
CA ARG A 557 -4.93 -20.00 19.55
C ARG A 557 -6.35 -19.80 20.08
N VAL A 558 -6.46 -19.00 21.15
CA VAL A 558 -7.72 -18.63 21.77
C VAL A 558 -7.81 -17.11 21.76
N GLY A 559 -8.65 -16.56 20.89
CA GLY A 559 -8.96 -15.13 20.89
C GLY A 559 -9.87 -14.75 22.06
N PHE A 560 -9.69 -13.55 22.60
CA PHE A 560 -10.51 -12.99 23.66
C PHE A 560 -10.82 -11.53 23.34
N PHE A 561 -12.11 -11.22 23.17
CA PHE A 561 -12.58 -9.86 22.91
C PHE A 561 -13.74 -9.51 23.85
N PRO A 562 -13.43 -9.09 25.09
CA PRO A 562 -14.43 -8.78 26.09
C PRO A 562 -14.96 -7.35 25.95
N GLY A 563 -15.96 -7.00 26.75
CA GLY A 563 -16.39 -5.61 26.99
C GLY A 563 -17.49 -5.11 26.07
N SER A 564 -18.05 -5.97 25.23
CA SER A 564 -19.05 -5.57 24.22
C SER A 564 -18.57 -4.48 23.26
N THR A 565 -17.24 -4.28 23.15
CA THR A 565 -16.59 -3.31 22.26
C THR A 565 -16.97 -3.54 20.79
N ILE A 566 -17.25 -4.78 20.42
CA ILE A 566 -17.82 -5.13 19.10
C ILE A 566 -19.09 -4.33 18.76
N GLY A 567 -19.86 -3.93 19.77
CA GLY A 567 -21.06 -3.11 19.61
C GLY A 567 -20.76 -1.68 19.15
N ASN A 568 -19.53 -1.20 19.31
CA ASN A 568 -19.14 0.16 18.92
C ASN A 568 -18.78 0.29 17.44
N LEU A 569 -18.51 -0.84 16.77
CA LEU A 569 -18.12 -0.91 15.36
C LEU A 569 -19.36 -0.92 14.46
N THR A 570 -19.24 -0.57 13.16
CA THR A 570 -20.33 -0.80 12.18
C THR A 570 -20.49 -2.31 11.89
N PRO A 571 -21.61 -2.80 11.30
CA PRO A 571 -21.77 -4.23 11.08
C PRO A 571 -20.68 -4.79 10.16
N GLU A 572 -20.30 -4.01 9.15
CA GLU A 572 -19.25 -4.34 8.19
C GLU A 572 -17.87 -4.40 8.88
N VAL A 573 -17.57 -3.43 9.75
CA VAL A 573 -16.31 -3.39 10.50
C VAL A 573 -16.25 -4.51 11.55
N ALA A 574 -17.36 -4.82 12.22
CA ALA A 574 -17.45 -5.93 13.16
C ALA A 574 -17.23 -7.29 12.47
N GLU A 575 -17.78 -7.47 11.26
CA GLU A 575 -17.56 -8.67 10.46
C GLU A 575 -16.10 -8.77 10.01
N ALA A 576 -15.52 -7.67 9.52
CA ALA A 576 -14.12 -7.62 9.10
C ALA A 576 -13.16 -7.92 10.26
N LEU A 577 -13.42 -7.38 11.45
CA LEU A 577 -12.64 -7.67 12.66
C LEU A 577 -12.66 -9.16 13.00
N LEU A 578 -13.83 -9.79 13.01
CA LEU A 578 -13.94 -11.22 13.31
C LEU A 578 -13.27 -12.07 12.24
N ARG A 579 -13.36 -11.69 10.97
CA ARG A 579 -12.67 -12.37 9.86
C ARG A 579 -11.15 -12.26 10.02
N GLY A 580 -10.64 -11.05 10.27
CA GLY A 580 -9.21 -10.81 10.53
C GLY A 580 -8.72 -11.56 11.77
N ALA A 581 -9.53 -11.64 12.83
CA ALA A 581 -9.19 -12.43 14.02
C ALA A 581 -9.09 -13.92 13.69
N ARG A 582 -9.96 -14.44 12.82
CA ARG A 582 -9.89 -15.83 12.36
C ARG A 582 -8.61 -16.11 11.61
N ASP A 583 -8.25 -15.22 10.70
CA ASP A 583 -7.07 -15.37 9.87
C ASP A 583 -5.78 -15.25 10.71
N MET A 584 -5.74 -14.33 11.66
CA MET A 584 -4.62 -14.16 12.60
C MET A 584 -4.45 -15.38 13.53
N LEU A 585 -5.55 -15.92 14.08
CA LEU A 585 -5.50 -17.03 15.02
C LEU A 585 -5.27 -18.38 14.31
N GLY A 586 -5.62 -18.48 13.03
CA GLY A 586 -5.41 -19.66 12.22
C GLY A 586 -6.48 -20.75 12.42
N PRO A 587 -6.29 -21.93 11.81
CA PRO A 587 -7.26 -23.02 11.85
C PRO A 587 -7.36 -23.65 13.25
N ASP A 588 -8.54 -24.20 13.58
CA ASP A 588 -8.84 -24.81 14.88
C ASP A 588 -8.74 -23.83 16.07
N ALA A 589 -8.87 -22.53 15.80
CA ALA A 589 -8.89 -21.48 16.80
C ALA A 589 -10.23 -21.45 17.56
N LEU A 590 -10.16 -21.02 18.82
CA LEU A 590 -11.33 -20.62 19.60
C LEU A 590 -11.36 -19.09 19.74
N PHE A 591 -12.53 -18.50 19.89
CA PHE A 591 -12.68 -17.08 20.12
C PHE A 591 -13.79 -16.79 21.14
N ILE A 592 -13.46 -16.11 22.23
CA ILE A 592 -14.41 -15.70 23.26
C ILE A 592 -14.83 -14.26 22.97
N LEU A 593 -16.09 -14.07 22.59
CA LEU A 593 -16.67 -12.77 22.23
C LEU A 593 -17.67 -12.32 23.30
N GLY A 594 -17.45 -11.13 23.88
CA GLY A 594 -18.42 -10.47 24.75
C GLY A 594 -19.38 -9.56 23.99
N VAL A 595 -20.68 -9.65 24.29
CA VAL A 595 -21.72 -8.82 23.70
C VAL A 595 -22.73 -8.33 24.74
N ASP A 596 -23.28 -7.15 24.51
CA ASP A 596 -24.32 -6.57 25.34
C ASP A 596 -25.69 -6.85 24.70
N LEU A 597 -26.63 -7.43 25.44
CA LEU A 597 -27.91 -7.85 24.86
C LEU A 597 -28.94 -6.71 24.81
N ILE A 598 -29.94 -6.82 23.93
CA ILE A 598 -31.07 -5.88 23.86
C ILE A 598 -31.86 -5.90 25.18
N LYS A 599 -32.24 -4.72 25.67
CA LYS A 599 -32.99 -4.51 26.92
C LYS A 599 -33.94 -3.33 26.79
N GLU A 600 -34.78 -3.16 27.81
CA GLU A 600 -35.65 -2.01 27.93
C GLU A 600 -34.83 -0.69 27.97
N PRO A 601 -35.30 0.37 27.29
CA PRO A 601 -34.65 1.68 27.31
C PRO A 601 -34.46 2.26 28.72
N SER A 602 -35.33 1.89 29.66
CA SER A 602 -35.21 2.29 31.08
C SER A 602 -33.98 1.74 31.79
N ILE A 603 -33.32 0.74 31.21
CA ILE A 603 -32.04 0.19 31.68
C ILE A 603 -30.89 0.71 30.82
N LEU A 604 -31.09 0.80 29.50
CA LEU A 604 -30.04 1.21 28.56
C LEU A 604 -29.70 2.69 28.68
N ILE A 605 -30.70 3.58 28.72
CA ILE A 605 -30.44 5.03 28.75
C ILE A 605 -29.63 5.42 29.99
N PRO A 606 -29.99 5.02 31.23
CA PRO A 606 -29.19 5.40 32.41
C PRO A 606 -27.76 4.86 32.41
N ALA A 607 -27.49 3.76 31.69
CA ALA A 607 -26.13 3.25 31.55
C ALA A 607 -25.26 4.16 30.66
N TYR A 608 -25.84 4.95 29.77
CA TYR A 608 -25.10 5.86 28.88
C TYR A 608 -25.42 7.35 29.15
N ASP A 609 -26.24 7.64 30.15
CA ASP A 609 -26.63 8.98 30.62
C ASP A 609 -26.88 8.91 32.12
N ASP A 610 -25.79 8.75 32.88
CA ASP A 610 -25.86 8.51 34.31
C ASP A 610 -26.27 9.75 35.11
N ALA A 611 -26.93 9.53 36.24
CA ALA A 611 -27.44 10.62 37.08
C ALA A 611 -26.33 11.49 37.71
N GLN A 612 -25.09 11.00 37.77
CA GLN A 612 -23.93 11.73 38.30
C GLN A 612 -23.25 12.60 37.22
N GLY A 613 -23.67 12.48 35.95
CA GLY A 613 -23.15 13.22 34.81
C GLY A 613 -21.73 12.81 34.40
N VAL A 614 -21.21 11.67 34.84
CA VAL A 614 -19.85 11.25 34.51
C VAL A 614 -19.72 10.96 33.01
N THR A 615 -20.72 10.30 32.42
CA THR A 615 -20.81 9.99 30.99
C THR A 615 -20.98 11.27 30.16
N ALA A 616 -21.72 12.25 30.68
CA ALA A 616 -21.80 13.57 30.05
C ALA A 616 -20.44 14.28 30.01
N HIS A 617 -19.67 14.24 31.10
CA HIS A 617 -18.31 14.78 31.14
C HIS A 617 -17.36 14.01 30.21
N PHE A 618 -17.50 12.68 30.14
CA PHE A 618 -16.74 11.85 29.20
C PHE A 618 -17.00 12.26 27.75
N ASN A 619 -18.27 12.46 27.39
CA ASN A 619 -18.63 12.87 26.03
C ASN A 619 -18.15 14.31 25.73
N LEU A 620 -18.34 15.25 26.65
CA LEU A 620 -17.86 16.63 26.48
C LEU A 620 -16.32 16.74 26.43
N ASN A 621 -15.60 15.75 26.95
CA ASN A 621 -14.14 15.74 26.98
C ASN A 621 -13.53 15.85 25.58
N VAL A 622 -14.16 15.32 24.53
CA VAL A 622 -13.64 15.44 23.15
C VAL A 622 -13.60 16.89 22.67
N LEU A 623 -14.54 17.73 23.10
CA LEU A 623 -14.54 19.17 22.80
C LEU A 623 -13.50 19.90 23.65
N ALA A 624 -13.36 19.52 24.92
CA ALA A 624 -12.30 20.02 25.80
C ALA A 624 -10.91 19.75 25.21
N ARG A 625 -10.73 18.53 24.69
CA ARG A 625 -9.54 18.06 24.00
C ARG A 625 -9.29 18.86 22.72
N ALA A 626 -10.31 19.07 21.89
CA ALA A 626 -10.18 19.91 20.68
C ALA A 626 -9.69 21.33 21.01
N ASN A 627 -10.22 21.94 22.07
CA ASN A 627 -9.77 23.26 22.51
C ASN A 627 -8.30 23.26 22.96
N ARG A 628 -7.91 22.24 23.73
CA ARG A 628 -6.55 22.09 24.29
C ARG A 628 -5.51 21.79 23.21
N ASP A 629 -5.79 20.80 22.37
CA ASP A 629 -4.80 20.19 21.47
C ASP A 629 -4.77 20.89 20.10
N LEU A 630 -5.91 21.38 19.61
CA LEU A 630 -6.04 21.93 18.26
C LEU A 630 -6.30 23.43 18.23
N GLY A 631 -6.55 24.05 19.38
CA GLY A 631 -6.82 25.48 19.50
C GLY A 631 -8.19 25.89 18.97
N THR A 632 -9.20 25.03 19.09
CA THR A 632 -10.59 25.44 18.87
C THR A 632 -11.13 26.31 20.00
N ASP A 633 -12.28 26.96 19.77
CA ASP A 633 -12.98 27.81 20.74
C ASP A 633 -14.38 27.28 21.11
N PHE A 634 -14.54 25.96 21.28
CA PHE A 634 -15.80 25.38 21.77
C PHE A 634 -16.16 25.96 23.14
N ASP A 635 -17.39 26.45 23.26
CA ASP A 635 -18.03 26.76 24.54
C ASP A 635 -18.75 25.51 25.03
N LEU A 636 -18.15 24.79 25.98
CA LEU A 636 -18.68 23.50 26.46
C LEU A 636 -20.05 23.65 27.12
N ASP A 637 -20.33 24.78 27.79
CA ASP A 637 -21.62 25.06 28.42
C ASP A 637 -22.74 25.27 27.40
N ALA A 638 -22.39 25.43 26.12
CA ALA A 638 -23.34 25.55 25.02
C ALA A 638 -23.70 24.18 24.40
N PHE A 639 -23.13 23.08 24.90
CA PHE A 639 -23.45 21.71 24.47
C PHE A 639 -24.03 20.88 25.62
N ALA A 640 -25.04 20.06 25.32
CA ALA A 640 -25.55 19.06 26.24
C ALA A 640 -25.25 17.66 25.71
N HIS A 641 -24.83 16.76 26.61
CA HIS A 641 -24.80 15.34 26.32
C HIS A 641 -26.22 14.81 26.16
N ARG A 642 -26.43 13.95 25.15
CA ARG A 642 -27.70 13.30 24.88
C ARG A 642 -27.47 11.86 24.45
N ALA A 643 -27.94 10.90 25.25
CA ALA A 643 -28.00 9.49 24.88
C ALA A 643 -29.39 9.13 24.34
N VAL A 644 -29.44 8.43 23.20
CA VAL A 644 -30.69 8.03 22.54
C VAL A 644 -30.67 6.54 22.26
N TRP A 645 -31.74 5.83 22.63
CA TRP A 645 -31.96 4.47 22.16
C TRP A 645 -32.58 4.49 20.77
N ASN A 646 -31.86 3.99 19.78
CA ASN A 646 -32.36 3.76 18.42
C ASN A 646 -32.86 2.32 18.31
N GLU A 647 -34.17 2.13 18.38
CA GLU A 647 -34.81 0.81 18.37
C GLU A 647 -34.64 0.07 17.03
N ALA A 648 -34.68 0.80 15.90
CA ALA A 648 -34.55 0.21 14.57
C ALA A 648 -33.15 -0.40 14.35
N GLU A 649 -32.12 0.28 14.83
CA GLU A 649 -30.72 -0.13 14.73
C GLU A 649 -30.24 -0.92 15.97
N ALA A 650 -31.12 -1.07 16.98
CA ALA A 650 -30.83 -1.63 18.30
C ALA A 650 -29.51 -1.13 18.90
N ARG A 651 -29.32 0.19 18.97
CA ARG A 651 -28.09 0.80 19.51
C ARG A 651 -28.38 2.01 20.37
N MET A 652 -27.53 2.21 21.36
CA MET A 652 -27.39 3.51 22.01
C MET A 652 -26.58 4.43 21.10
N GLU A 653 -27.04 5.67 20.91
CA GLU A 653 -26.34 6.72 20.19
C GLU A 653 -26.04 7.86 21.16
N MET A 654 -24.79 8.31 21.18
CA MET A 654 -24.33 9.39 22.03
C MET A 654 -24.08 10.62 21.18
N HIS A 655 -24.69 11.73 21.58
CA HIS A 655 -24.64 13.00 20.88
C HIS A 655 -24.22 14.15 21.80
N LEU A 656 -23.60 15.16 21.20
CA LEU A 656 -23.45 16.49 21.78
C LEU A 656 -24.40 17.44 21.05
N GLU A 657 -25.42 17.92 21.74
CA GLU A 657 -26.48 18.79 21.19
C GLU A 657 -26.19 20.26 21.50
N ALA A 658 -26.16 21.11 20.47
CA ALA A 658 -25.99 22.54 20.62
C ALA A 658 -27.24 23.20 21.25
N LEU A 659 -27.09 23.81 22.42
CA LEU A 659 -28.19 24.45 23.17
C LEU A 659 -28.60 25.81 22.60
N ARG A 660 -27.73 26.44 21.81
CA ARG A 660 -27.94 27.74 21.17
C ARG A 660 -27.17 27.85 19.86
N PRO A 661 -27.57 28.74 18.93
CA PRO A 661 -26.79 28.98 17.72
C PRO A 661 -25.40 29.50 18.07
N MET A 662 -24.36 28.93 17.47
CA MET A 662 -22.97 29.33 17.73
C MET A 662 -22.06 29.06 16.54
N THR A 663 -20.82 29.51 16.67
CA THR A 663 -19.76 29.30 15.68
C THR A 663 -18.49 28.90 16.41
N VAL A 664 -17.85 27.85 15.93
CA VAL A 664 -16.58 27.33 16.43
C VAL A 664 -15.52 27.52 15.35
N ARG A 665 -14.34 27.96 15.73
CA ARG A 665 -13.22 28.29 14.86
C ARG A 665 -12.07 27.32 15.09
N LEU A 666 -11.37 27.00 14.00
CA LEU A 666 -10.11 26.28 14.00
C LEU A 666 -9.17 26.97 13.01
N GLY A 667 -8.35 27.91 13.50
CA GLY A 667 -7.58 28.81 12.63
C GLY A 667 -8.49 29.62 11.70
N LYS A 668 -8.41 29.36 10.38
CA LYS A 668 -9.26 30.01 9.36
C LYS A 668 -10.60 29.30 9.11
N LEU A 669 -10.77 28.07 9.61
CA LEU A 669 -11.99 27.30 9.43
C LEU A 669 -13.06 27.75 10.40
N VAL A 670 -14.31 27.73 9.94
CA VAL A 670 -15.48 28.24 10.68
C VAL A 670 -16.61 27.22 10.58
N PHE A 671 -16.95 26.59 11.69
CA PHE A 671 -18.03 25.62 11.81
C PHE A 671 -19.23 26.27 12.49
N ARG A 672 -20.41 26.16 11.87
CA ARG A 672 -21.65 26.73 12.39
C ARG A 672 -22.53 25.63 12.97
N PHE A 673 -23.16 25.95 14.09
CA PHE A 673 -24.14 25.10 14.76
C PHE A 673 -25.46 25.83 14.89
N ALA A 674 -26.54 25.21 14.45
CA ALA A 674 -27.91 25.62 14.80
C ALA A 674 -28.29 25.09 16.19
N GLN A 675 -29.27 25.72 16.84
CA GLN A 675 -29.86 25.18 18.06
C GLN A 675 -30.49 23.80 17.78
N GLY A 676 -30.20 22.81 18.62
CA GLY A 676 -30.63 21.42 18.46
C GLY A 676 -29.81 20.60 17.46
N GLU A 677 -28.81 21.19 16.79
CA GLU A 677 -27.90 20.44 15.92
C GLU A 677 -26.95 19.57 16.77
N THR A 678 -26.77 18.32 16.37
CA THR A 678 -25.97 17.35 17.13
C THR A 678 -24.66 16.99 16.43
N ILE A 679 -23.65 16.67 17.24
CA ILE A 679 -22.46 15.91 16.83
C ILE A 679 -22.69 14.47 17.30
N HIS A 680 -22.78 13.51 16.38
CA HIS A 680 -22.80 12.08 16.74
C HIS A 680 -21.40 11.62 17.11
N THR A 681 -21.25 11.05 18.31
CA THR A 681 -19.92 10.82 18.89
C THR A 681 -19.58 9.36 19.11
N GLU A 682 -20.57 8.53 19.41
CA GLU A 682 -20.36 7.10 19.63
C GLU A 682 -21.70 6.37 19.43
N SER A 683 -21.62 5.13 18.95
CA SER A 683 -22.73 4.18 18.94
C SER A 683 -22.34 2.96 19.77
N SER A 684 -23.29 2.35 20.47
CA SER A 684 -23.11 1.07 21.14
C SER A 684 -24.29 0.14 20.89
N ARG A 685 -24.11 -0.79 19.95
CA ARG A 685 -25.11 -1.79 19.55
C ARG A 685 -25.37 -2.81 20.64
N LYS A 686 -26.59 -3.32 20.60
CA LYS A 686 -27.07 -4.41 21.43
C LYS A 686 -27.52 -5.57 20.55
N PHE A 687 -27.29 -6.77 21.05
CA PHE A 687 -27.44 -7.99 20.27
C PHE A 687 -28.55 -8.88 20.83
N ASP A 688 -29.03 -9.77 19.98
CA ASP A 688 -29.67 -11.02 20.38
C ASP A 688 -28.80 -12.17 19.86
N GLU A 689 -29.08 -13.39 20.30
CA GLU A 689 -28.30 -14.56 19.91
C GLU A 689 -28.29 -14.78 18.38
N ALA A 690 -29.42 -14.51 17.70
CA ALA A 690 -29.53 -14.69 16.26
C ALA A 690 -28.58 -13.75 15.50
N ARG A 691 -28.48 -12.48 15.92
CA ARG A 691 -27.56 -11.50 15.34
C ARG A 691 -26.09 -11.87 15.57
N VAL A 692 -25.75 -12.40 16.75
CA VAL A 692 -24.38 -12.87 17.01
C VAL A 692 -24.03 -14.07 16.15
N ARG A 693 -24.96 -15.04 15.99
CA ARG A 693 -24.77 -16.19 15.10
C ARG A 693 -24.59 -15.76 13.65
N ALA A 694 -25.42 -14.85 13.16
CA ALA A 694 -25.30 -14.32 11.80
C ALA A 694 -23.96 -13.60 11.57
N LEU A 695 -23.53 -12.76 12.51
CA LEU A 695 -22.25 -12.05 12.45
C LEU A 695 -21.07 -13.03 12.46
N ALA A 696 -21.10 -14.03 13.34
CA ALA A 696 -20.07 -15.06 13.42
C ALA A 696 -19.99 -15.88 12.12
N GLU A 697 -21.13 -16.35 11.61
CA GLU A 697 -21.21 -17.14 10.37
C GLU A 697 -20.68 -16.37 9.15
N ALA A 698 -21.05 -15.09 9.02
CA ALA A 698 -20.54 -14.23 7.94
C ALA A 698 -19.01 -14.10 7.97
N ALA A 699 -18.44 -14.00 9.17
CA ALA A 699 -17.00 -13.95 9.40
C ALA A 699 -16.28 -15.32 9.35
N GLY A 700 -17.00 -16.42 9.07
CA GLY A 700 -16.42 -17.76 8.96
C GLY A 700 -16.25 -18.50 10.29
N TRP A 701 -16.93 -18.08 11.34
CA TRP A 701 -16.94 -18.71 12.66
C TRP A 701 -18.22 -19.51 12.90
N ARG A 702 -18.13 -20.57 13.72
CA ARG A 702 -19.29 -21.28 14.29
C ARG A 702 -19.45 -20.95 15.77
N VAL A 703 -20.65 -20.57 16.19
CA VAL A 703 -20.97 -20.38 17.62
C VAL A 703 -21.18 -21.74 18.30
N GLU A 704 -20.23 -22.15 19.12
CA GLU A 704 -20.22 -23.40 19.90
C GLU A 704 -21.03 -23.31 21.19
N ALA A 705 -20.97 -22.16 21.86
CA ALA A 705 -21.69 -21.90 23.10
C ALA A 705 -22.10 -20.43 23.16
N PHE A 706 -23.23 -20.16 23.80
CA PHE A 706 -23.76 -18.82 24.00
C PHE A 706 -24.35 -18.74 25.40
N GLU A 707 -23.63 -18.11 26.32
CA GLU A 707 -23.98 -18.06 27.74
C GLU A 707 -24.45 -16.65 28.09
N VAL A 708 -25.53 -16.56 28.87
CA VAL A 708 -26.19 -15.30 29.20
C VAL A 708 -26.12 -15.04 30.69
N SER A 709 -25.77 -13.81 31.09
CA SER A 709 -25.70 -13.42 32.49
C SER A 709 -27.10 -13.25 33.11
N ASP A 710 -27.14 -13.14 34.43
CA ASP A 710 -28.30 -12.59 35.11
C ASP A 710 -28.61 -11.16 34.63
N ALA A 711 -29.85 -10.71 34.87
CA ALA A 711 -30.27 -9.35 34.49
C ALA A 711 -29.48 -8.28 35.28
N PRO A 712 -29.08 -7.15 34.64
CA PRO A 712 -29.24 -6.85 33.21
C PRO A 712 -28.31 -7.68 32.32
N ARG A 713 -28.88 -8.34 31.31
CA ARG A 713 -28.23 -9.45 30.60
C ARG A 713 -27.13 -9.00 29.62
N VAL A 714 -25.93 -9.54 29.77
CA VAL A 714 -24.89 -9.59 28.73
C VAL A 714 -24.70 -11.05 28.30
N ALA A 715 -23.94 -11.30 27.24
CA ALA A 715 -23.61 -12.65 26.84
C ALA A 715 -22.13 -12.81 26.48
N LEU A 716 -21.64 -14.04 26.66
CA LEU A 716 -20.36 -14.50 26.13
C LEU A 716 -20.63 -15.61 25.11
N ALA A 717 -20.11 -15.44 23.90
CA ALA A 717 -20.15 -16.45 22.86
C ALA A 717 -18.78 -17.10 22.70
N LEU A 718 -18.74 -18.43 22.66
CA LEU A 718 -17.55 -19.17 22.28
C LEU A 718 -17.66 -19.55 20.80
N LEU A 719 -16.74 -19.07 19.98
CA LEU A 719 -16.68 -19.33 18.55
C LEU A 719 -15.56 -20.31 18.22
N ALA A 720 -15.71 -21.09 17.14
CA ALA A 720 -14.71 -21.99 16.59
C ALA A 720 -14.55 -21.80 15.06
N SER A 721 -13.31 -21.80 14.56
CA SER A 721 -12.93 -21.44 13.17
C SER A 721 -12.98 -22.57 12.16
#